data_AF-A0A8X8YJI4-F1
#
_entry.id   AF-A0A8X8YJI4-F1
#
_cell.length_a   1.000
_cell.length_b   1.000
_cell.length_c   1.000
_cell.angle_alpha   90.00
_cell.angle_beta   90.00
_cell.angle_gamma   90.00
#
_symmetry.space_group_name_H-M   'P 1'
#
loop_
_entity.id
_entity.type
_entity.pdbx_description
1 polymer ?
#
loop_
_entity_poly.entity_id
_entity_poly.type
_entity_poly.pdbx_seq_one_letter_code
_entity_poly.pdbx_strand_id
1 'polypeptide(L)'
;MIHCRSMLKLLDVLVQLDHLKNAKASIPNDFSWYKRTFTQVSVQWQDTDSMREELDDLQFFHRDYILCAYICFVNPLTCNSVEDILQVLIVFAVESLELNFALLFPERHILLRVLPVIVVLAASSEKDSESLYKRLALLKTMDGAGVEFAKEVKGNVYDMVVEGFQLLSRWSARIWEQCAWKFSRPCKEPVSTELHEPSSFSDYEKVVRYNYSAEERKAMVEIVSYIKGIGSLMQKSDTLVADALWETVHAEVQDFVQNILATMLRTTFRKKKDLSRILSDMRTLSADWMANTSKPDSDMQGFQHGGEESRGAFFYPRPVAPTAAQIHCLQFLIYEVVSGGNMRKPGGLFGNTGSEIPVNDLKQLETFFYKLGFFLHILDYTATIANLTDLGFLWFREFYLESSRVIQFPIECSLPWMLVDHVIESQNAGLLESVLMPFDIYNDASQHALVVLKQRFLYDEIEAEVDNSFDIFIAKLCDTIFTYYKSWAASELLDPSFLFALDIGEKFSVQPMRFSALLKITRVKLLGRTINLRSLISERLNKMCRENIEFLFDRFESQDICAIVELEKLLEVLQLAHELLCKDLTLDSFTLMLSEMQENVSLVSYSGRLATQRFVRSSRVPPVPVQKPSVPQAKPNFYCGTQDLNSAHQSFARLHSAFFGIPHMHSIIRLLGSRSLPWLIRALLDHVSNKITSLEPMITGLQEVLPKSIGLLPFDGGVSGILVIFLGCVRVVQEHLNCWQSKSELKLEALRGIKEIGSILYWMSLLDIVLREVDTSQFMQTAPWLGITPGAEGQAIQFQDGEDSPIISLFKSIAVTSVSNPSFPNSSSFRVLSRQAEAADLLYKSNINAGSVLEYSLAFTSAVLDKYCTKWSVAPKTGFVDITTSKDFYRIYSGLQMEYLHEAVQVQPGHHGMLGDSVAWGGCTIIYLLGQQLHFELFDFSHQVLNVAEVEVASTTSANRNSHFLQGFEGLLEAMKKARRLNNHVFSMLKARCPLEDKQACAIRQSGAPLHRVKFENTVSAFETLPQKGA
;
A
#
# COMPACT_ATOMS: atom_id res chain seq x y z
N MET A 1 -49.44 -32.29 -16.19
CA MET A 1 -48.48 -31.43 -15.46
C MET A 1 -47.19 -31.12 -16.23
N ILE A 2 -46.40 -32.09 -16.72
CA ILE A 2 -45.20 -31.78 -17.54
C ILE A 2 -45.59 -30.93 -18.76
N HIS A 3 -46.64 -31.33 -19.47
CA HIS A 3 -47.21 -30.51 -20.54
C HIS A 3 -47.66 -29.13 -20.06
N CYS A 4 -48.27 -29.01 -18.87
CA CYS A 4 -48.63 -27.71 -18.28
C CYS A 4 -47.39 -26.86 -17.99
N ARG A 5 -46.32 -27.43 -17.39
CA ARG A 5 -45.04 -26.74 -17.17
C ARG A 5 -44.40 -26.33 -18.50
N SER A 6 -44.42 -27.18 -19.52
CA SER A 6 -43.91 -26.86 -20.86
C SER A 6 -44.73 -25.77 -21.54
N MET A 7 -46.06 -25.79 -21.40
CA MET A 7 -46.95 -24.73 -21.89
C MET A 7 -46.69 -23.40 -21.17
N LEU A 8 -46.52 -23.42 -19.85
CA LEU A 8 -46.15 -22.23 -19.07
C LEU A 8 -44.77 -21.69 -19.49
N LYS A 9 -43.78 -22.55 -19.70
CA LYS A 9 -42.47 -22.16 -20.24
C LYS A 9 -42.58 -21.57 -21.65
N LEU A 10 -43.40 -22.15 -22.52
CA LEU A 10 -43.64 -21.62 -23.86
C LEU A 10 -44.29 -20.23 -23.79
N LEU A 11 -45.31 -20.06 -22.94
CA LEU A 11 -45.95 -18.76 -22.71
C LEU A 11 -44.97 -17.72 -22.16
N ASP A 12 -44.08 -18.11 -21.24
CA ASP A 12 -43.02 -17.24 -20.73
C ASP A 12 -42.09 -16.76 -21.85
N VAL A 13 -41.65 -17.67 -22.73
CA VAL A 13 -40.83 -17.34 -23.90
C VAL A 13 -41.56 -16.37 -24.83
N LEU A 14 -42.85 -16.61 -25.10
CA LEU A 14 -43.65 -15.72 -25.96
C LEU A 14 -43.79 -14.32 -25.35
N VAL A 15 -44.03 -14.22 -24.04
CA VAL A 15 -44.10 -12.95 -23.32
C VAL A 15 -42.77 -12.20 -23.39
N GLN A 16 -41.65 -12.91 -23.17
CA GLN A 16 -40.31 -12.32 -23.27
C GLN A 16 -39.99 -11.84 -24.68
N LEU A 17 -40.31 -12.63 -25.72
CA LEU A 17 -40.10 -12.26 -27.12
C LEU A 17 -40.90 -11.01 -27.51
N ASP A 18 -42.15 -10.89 -27.06
CA ASP A 18 -42.98 -9.72 -27.32
C ASP A 18 -42.39 -8.46 -26.67
N HIS A 19 -41.95 -8.57 -25.41
CA HIS A 19 -41.28 -7.47 -24.71
C HIS A 19 -39.95 -7.08 -25.38
N LEU A 20 -39.12 -8.04 -25.77
CA LEU A 20 -37.84 -7.78 -26.44
C LEU A 20 -38.04 -7.11 -27.81
N LYS A 21 -39.00 -7.60 -28.60
CA LYS A 21 -39.38 -7.01 -29.89
C LYS A 21 -39.82 -5.55 -29.71
N ASN A 22 -40.64 -5.28 -28.71
CA ASN A 22 -41.15 -3.93 -28.43
C ASN A 22 -40.08 -2.99 -27.88
N ALA A 23 -39.10 -3.50 -27.14
CA ALA A 23 -38.02 -2.71 -26.56
C ALA A 23 -36.91 -2.36 -27.57
N LYS A 24 -36.64 -3.24 -28.56
CA LYS A 24 -35.56 -3.07 -29.55
C LYS A 24 -36.01 -2.24 -30.74
N ALA A 25 -35.83 -0.92 -30.67
CA ALA A 25 -36.11 -0.01 -31.78
C ALA A 25 -35.11 -0.16 -32.95
N SER A 26 -33.90 -0.67 -32.69
CA SER A 26 -32.88 -0.98 -33.70
C SER A 26 -33.36 -1.94 -34.78
N ILE A 27 -34.10 -3.00 -34.42
CA ILE A 27 -34.60 -4.01 -35.38
C ILE A 27 -35.48 -3.39 -36.49
N PRO A 28 -36.58 -2.64 -36.18
CA PRO A 28 -37.38 -2.02 -37.24
C PRO A 28 -36.63 -0.92 -38.00
N ASN A 29 -35.64 -0.25 -37.39
CA ASN A 29 -34.82 0.75 -38.05
C ASN A 29 -33.89 0.12 -39.10
N ASP A 30 -33.18 -0.95 -38.73
CA ASP A 30 -32.28 -1.69 -39.63
C ASP A 30 -33.08 -2.33 -40.77
N PHE A 31 -34.24 -2.92 -40.46
CA PHE A 31 -35.15 -3.44 -41.47
C PHE A 31 -35.63 -2.35 -42.43
N SER A 32 -35.99 -1.17 -41.92
CA SER A 32 -36.39 -0.03 -42.77
C SER A 32 -35.26 0.44 -43.68
N TRP A 33 -34.01 0.39 -43.20
CA TRP A 33 -32.84 0.72 -44.00
C TRP A 33 -32.59 -0.33 -45.09
N TYR A 34 -32.64 -1.61 -44.73
CA TYR A 34 -32.56 -2.73 -45.67
C TYR A 34 -33.64 -2.63 -46.76
N LYS A 35 -34.91 -2.43 -46.40
CA LYS A 35 -36.03 -2.31 -47.34
C LYS A 35 -35.85 -1.17 -48.33
N ARG A 36 -35.37 0.00 -47.88
CA ARG A 36 -35.06 1.15 -48.77
C ARG A 36 -33.97 0.80 -49.78
N THR A 37 -32.88 0.19 -49.32
CA THR A 37 -31.75 -0.21 -50.17
C THR A 37 -32.17 -1.31 -51.15
N PHE A 38 -32.91 -2.32 -50.68
CA PHE A 38 -33.47 -3.38 -51.52
C PHE A 38 -34.35 -2.81 -52.63
N THR A 39 -35.23 -1.85 -52.31
CA THR A 39 -36.10 -1.20 -53.31
C THR A 39 -35.31 -0.49 -54.41
N GLN A 40 -34.12 0.04 -54.08
CA GLN A 40 -33.24 0.72 -55.04
C GLN A 40 -32.44 -0.24 -55.94
N VAL A 41 -32.08 -1.43 -55.45
CA VAL A 41 -31.16 -2.36 -56.13
C VAL A 41 -31.87 -3.56 -56.78
N SER A 42 -33.07 -3.93 -56.30
CA SER A 42 -33.81 -5.14 -56.72
C SER A 42 -34.42 -5.10 -58.11
N VAL A 43 -34.41 -3.95 -58.81
CA VAL A 43 -35.07 -3.78 -60.13
C VAL A 43 -34.58 -4.77 -61.20
N GLN A 44 -33.42 -5.41 -61.02
CA GLN A 44 -32.81 -6.37 -61.95
C GLN A 44 -32.92 -7.84 -61.51
N TRP A 45 -33.61 -8.16 -60.40
CA TRP A 45 -33.62 -9.50 -59.81
C TRP A 45 -34.85 -10.32 -60.23
N GLN A 46 -34.68 -11.62 -60.45
CA GLN A 46 -35.73 -12.51 -60.99
C GLN A 46 -36.89 -12.78 -60.00
N ASP A 47 -36.65 -12.72 -58.68
CA ASP A 47 -37.63 -13.06 -57.63
C ASP A 47 -38.16 -11.83 -56.84
N THR A 48 -38.17 -10.66 -57.49
CA THR A 48 -38.43 -9.39 -56.80
C THR A 48 -39.83 -9.28 -56.19
N ASP A 49 -40.86 -9.83 -56.83
CA ASP A 49 -42.25 -9.69 -56.36
C ASP A 49 -42.55 -10.57 -55.14
N SER A 50 -42.06 -11.82 -55.11
CA SER A 50 -42.18 -12.69 -53.94
C SER A 50 -41.44 -12.12 -52.73
N MET A 51 -40.23 -11.59 -52.94
CA MET A 51 -39.48 -10.95 -51.85
C MET A 51 -40.15 -9.66 -51.35
N ARG A 52 -40.83 -8.91 -52.23
CA ARG A 52 -41.61 -7.73 -51.83
C ARG A 52 -42.79 -8.09 -50.93
N GLU A 53 -43.49 -9.19 -51.23
CA GLU A 53 -44.59 -9.70 -50.40
C GLU A 53 -44.07 -10.09 -49.00
N GLU A 54 -42.97 -10.83 -48.90
CA GLU A 54 -42.33 -11.15 -47.61
C GLU A 54 -41.85 -9.90 -46.84
N LEU A 55 -41.33 -8.89 -47.56
CA LEU A 55 -40.92 -7.60 -47.00
C LEU A 55 -42.11 -6.75 -46.51
N ASP A 56 -43.29 -6.94 -47.08
CA ASP A 56 -44.51 -6.30 -46.60
C ASP A 56 -45.03 -7.01 -45.35
N ASP A 57 -45.03 -8.35 -45.32
CA ASP A 57 -45.38 -9.15 -44.15
C ASP A 57 -44.47 -8.87 -42.93
N LEU A 58 -43.16 -8.79 -43.14
CA LEU A 58 -42.21 -8.40 -42.09
C LEU A 58 -42.44 -6.96 -41.60
N GLN A 59 -42.85 -6.04 -42.48
CA GLN A 59 -43.18 -4.68 -42.08
C GLN A 59 -44.44 -4.64 -41.21
N PHE A 60 -45.46 -5.44 -41.52
CA PHE A 60 -46.63 -5.62 -40.67
C PHE A 60 -46.23 -6.20 -39.31
N PHE A 61 -45.40 -7.25 -39.30
CA PHE A 61 -44.87 -7.84 -38.08
C PHE A 61 -44.19 -6.79 -37.20
N HIS A 62 -43.31 -5.94 -37.72
CA HIS A 62 -42.61 -4.94 -36.93
C HIS A 62 -43.47 -3.76 -36.46
N ARG A 63 -44.58 -3.44 -37.15
CA ARG A 63 -45.46 -2.32 -36.83
C ARG A 63 -46.44 -2.63 -35.69
N ASP A 64 -46.80 -3.91 -35.53
CA ASP A 64 -47.76 -4.35 -34.51
C ASP A 64 -47.07 -4.58 -33.15
N TYR A 65 -47.32 -3.66 -32.22
CA TYR A 65 -46.79 -3.68 -30.84
C TYR A 65 -47.36 -4.81 -29.96
N ILE A 66 -48.34 -5.58 -30.45
CA ILE A 66 -49.08 -6.59 -29.67
C ILE A 66 -49.16 -7.88 -30.49
N LEU A 67 -48.16 -8.25 -31.30
CA LEU A 67 -48.35 -9.37 -32.24
C LEU A 67 -48.30 -10.76 -31.57
N CYS A 68 -47.42 -11.03 -30.59
CA CYS A 68 -47.41 -12.34 -29.93
C CYS A 68 -48.61 -12.48 -28.99
N ALA A 69 -48.95 -11.39 -28.31
CA ALA A 69 -50.21 -11.25 -27.62
C ALA A 69 -51.37 -11.48 -28.60
N TYR A 70 -51.43 -10.87 -29.79
CA TYR A 70 -52.49 -11.08 -30.79
C TYR A 70 -52.55 -12.51 -31.34
N ILE A 71 -51.41 -13.18 -31.56
CA ILE A 71 -51.34 -14.60 -31.90
C ILE A 71 -51.88 -15.47 -30.74
N CYS A 72 -51.67 -15.08 -29.48
CA CYS A 72 -52.27 -15.72 -28.30
C CYS A 72 -53.72 -15.28 -28.00
N PHE A 73 -54.13 -14.08 -28.41
CA PHE A 73 -55.44 -13.47 -28.14
C PHE A 73 -56.47 -13.83 -29.21
N VAL A 74 -56.08 -13.95 -30.49
CA VAL A 74 -57.04 -14.04 -31.61
C VAL A 74 -57.17 -15.45 -32.18
N ASN A 75 -56.08 -16.20 -32.31
CA ASN A 75 -56.16 -17.57 -32.85
C ASN A 75 -56.80 -18.56 -31.86
N PRO A 76 -56.46 -18.57 -30.55
CA PRO A 76 -57.03 -19.52 -29.60
C PRO A 76 -58.52 -19.29 -29.32
N LEU A 77 -59.01 -18.05 -29.40
CA LEU A 77 -60.44 -17.72 -29.21
C LEU A 77 -61.35 -18.25 -30.35
N THR A 78 -60.79 -18.77 -31.44
CA THR A 78 -61.58 -19.45 -32.48
C THR A 78 -61.91 -20.92 -32.13
N CYS A 79 -61.35 -21.45 -31.04
CA CYS A 79 -61.56 -22.83 -30.60
C CYS A 79 -62.33 -22.86 -29.26
N ASN A 80 -63.50 -23.52 -29.24
CA ASN A 80 -64.45 -23.56 -28.10
C ASN A 80 -63.93 -24.20 -26.78
N SER A 81 -62.62 -24.42 -26.61
CA SER A 81 -62.02 -25.13 -25.46
C SER A 81 -60.75 -24.49 -24.90
N VAL A 82 -60.34 -23.30 -25.36
CA VAL A 82 -59.12 -22.65 -24.89
C VAL A 82 -59.26 -22.08 -23.47
N GLU A 83 -60.43 -21.53 -23.13
CA GLU A 83 -60.72 -21.03 -21.78
C GLU A 83 -60.52 -22.14 -20.72
N ASP A 84 -60.90 -23.38 -21.04
CA ASP A 84 -60.68 -24.54 -20.16
C ASP A 84 -59.20 -24.83 -19.92
N ILE A 85 -58.37 -24.72 -20.96
CA ILE A 85 -56.92 -24.94 -20.88
C ILE A 85 -56.27 -23.84 -20.04
N LEU A 86 -56.65 -22.58 -20.28
CA LEU A 86 -56.14 -21.43 -19.51
C LEU A 86 -56.50 -21.56 -18.03
N GLN A 87 -57.74 -21.97 -17.71
CA GLN A 87 -58.17 -22.19 -16.34
C GLN A 87 -57.36 -23.28 -15.64
N VAL A 88 -57.05 -24.40 -16.32
CA VAL A 88 -56.19 -25.45 -15.77
C VAL A 88 -54.76 -24.92 -15.53
N LEU A 89 -54.23 -24.09 -16.43
CA LEU A 89 -52.90 -23.49 -16.25
C LEU A 89 -52.85 -22.50 -15.09
N ILE A 90 -53.92 -21.71 -14.87
CA ILE A 90 -54.03 -20.78 -13.73
C ILE A 90 -54.03 -21.57 -12.42
N VAL A 91 -54.90 -22.57 -12.29
CA VAL A 91 -54.98 -23.42 -11.09
C VAL A 91 -53.63 -24.09 -10.82
N PHE A 92 -53.01 -24.64 -11.86
CA PHE A 92 -51.71 -25.29 -11.75
C PHE A 92 -50.59 -24.33 -11.29
N ALA A 93 -50.54 -23.11 -11.84
CA ALA A 93 -49.54 -22.12 -11.47
C ALA A 93 -49.74 -21.60 -10.04
N VAL A 94 -50.99 -21.36 -9.62
CA VAL A 94 -51.33 -20.92 -8.26
C VAL A 94 -50.99 -22.01 -7.24
N GLU A 95 -51.38 -23.26 -7.48
CA GLU A 95 -51.03 -24.40 -6.60
C GLU A 95 -49.53 -24.60 -6.48
N SER A 96 -48.80 -24.47 -7.60
CA SER A 96 -47.34 -24.59 -7.61
C SER A 96 -46.65 -23.49 -6.78
N LEU A 97 -47.24 -22.29 -6.72
CA LEU A 97 -46.74 -21.17 -5.91
C LEU A 97 -47.14 -21.31 -4.43
N GLU A 98 -48.38 -21.67 -4.13
CA GLU A 98 -48.90 -21.83 -2.76
C GLU A 98 -48.18 -22.93 -1.98
N LEU A 99 -47.86 -24.04 -2.67
CA LEU A 99 -47.25 -25.22 -2.05
C LEU A 99 -45.72 -25.23 -2.16
N ASN A 100 -45.10 -24.12 -2.61
CA ASN A 100 -43.65 -23.97 -2.80
C ASN A 100 -43.01 -25.13 -3.61
N PHE A 101 -43.69 -25.59 -4.66
CA PHE A 101 -43.23 -26.71 -5.49
C PHE A 101 -42.19 -26.33 -6.57
N ALA A 102 -41.67 -25.11 -6.52
CA ALA A 102 -40.54 -24.65 -7.31
C ALA A 102 -39.29 -24.70 -6.43
N LEU A 103 -38.39 -25.65 -6.68
CA LEU A 103 -37.12 -25.76 -5.93
C LEU A 103 -36.21 -24.57 -6.26
N LEU A 104 -36.16 -24.25 -7.55
CA LEU A 104 -35.29 -23.24 -8.10
C LEU A 104 -36.07 -21.95 -8.33
N PHE A 105 -35.46 -20.82 -7.98
CA PHE A 105 -36.05 -19.50 -8.17
C PHE A 105 -36.48 -19.19 -9.63
N PRO A 106 -35.79 -19.65 -10.69
CA PRO A 106 -36.21 -19.36 -12.06
C PRO A 106 -37.57 -19.99 -12.36
N GLU A 107 -37.86 -21.17 -11.80
CA GLU A 107 -39.16 -21.83 -11.95
C GLU A 107 -40.27 -21.02 -11.29
N ARG A 108 -40.02 -20.49 -10.09
CA ARG A 108 -40.94 -19.59 -9.38
C ARG A 108 -41.17 -18.32 -10.18
N HIS A 109 -40.12 -17.70 -10.72
CA HIS A 109 -40.21 -16.47 -11.50
C HIS A 109 -40.95 -16.65 -12.84
N ILE A 110 -40.81 -17.81 -13.50
CA ILE A 110 -41.63 -18.17 -14.68
C ILE A 110 -43.11 -18.13 -14.33
N LEU A 111 -43.51 -18.77 -13.22
CA LEU A 111 -44.90 -18.78 -12.76
C LEU A 111 -45.41 -17.36 -12.49
N LEU A 112 -44.61 -16.53 -11.81
CA LEU A 112 -44.98 -15.14 -11.49
C LEU A 112 -45.08 -14.22 -12.71
N ARG A 113 -44.29 -14.45 -13.77
CA ARG A 113 -44.37 -13.67 -15.02
C ARG A 113 -45.58 -14.05 -15.86
N VAL A 114 -45.86 -15.35 -15.98
CA VAL A 114 -46.87 -15.88 -16.89
C VAL A 114 -48.28 -15.80 -16.29
N LEU A 115 -48.42 -15.97 -14.97
CA LEU A 115 -49.72 -16.04 -14.30
C LEU A 115 -50.59 -14.78 -14.54
N PRO A 116 -50.08 -13.53 -14.43
CA PRO A 116 -50.86 -12.34 -14.78
C PRO A 116 -51.34 -12.34 -16.23
N VAL A 117 -50.51 -12.81 -17.16
CA VAL A 117 -50.84 -12.86 -18.60
C VAL A 117 -51.96 -13.87 -18.86
N ILE A 118 -51.88 -15.07 -18.28
CA ILE A 118 -52.93 -16.10 -18.43
C ILE A 118 -54.23 -15.65 -17.77
N VAL A 119 -54.17 -14.97 -16.62
CA VAL A 119 -55.36 -14.42 -15.96
C VAL A 119 -56.05 -13.37 -16.84
N VAL A 120 -55.29 -12.48 -17.47
CA VAL A 120 -55.84 -11.52 -18.44
C VAL A 120 -56.42 -12.22 -19.67
N LEU A 121 -55.80 -13.30 -20.15
CA LEU A 121 -56.30 -14.08 -21.29
C LEU A 121 -57.58 -14.87 -20.95
N ALA A 122 -57.77 -15.28 -19.70
CA ALA A 122 -58.93 -16.07 -19.25
C ALA A 122 -60.12 -15.20 -18.80
N ALA A 123 -59.89 -13.93 -18.42
CA ALA A 123 -60.94 -13.04 -17.93
C ALA A 123 -61.73 -12.41 -19.09
N SER A 124 -62.96 -12.87 -19.29
CA SER A 124 -63.92 -12.28 -20.24
C SER A 124 -64.68 -11.05 -19.67
N SER A 125 -64.43 -10.66 -18.40
CA SER A 125 -65.09 -9.55 -17.68
C SER A 125 -64.19 -8.94 -16.57
N GLU A 126 -64.23 -7.60 -16.39
CA GLU A 126 -63.43 -6.84 -15.40
C GLU A 126 -63.62 -7.30 -13.93
N LYS A 127 -64.78 -7.86 -13.56
CA LYS A 127 -65.07 -8.27 -12.18
C LYS A 127 -64.39 -9.57 -11.75
N ASP A 128 -64.25 -10.53 -12.66
CA ASP A 128 -63.62 -11.82 -12.35
C ASP A 128 -62.10 -11.67 -12.20
N SER A 129 -61.50 -10.77 -12.99
CA SER A 129 -60.11 -10.38 -12.84
C SER A 129 -59.82 -9.78 -11.46
N GLU A 130 -60.69 -8.91 -10.91
CA GLU A 130 -60.44 -8.23 -9.63
C GLU A 130 -60.38 -9.20 -8.43
N SER A 131 -61.17 -10.29 -8.47
CA SER A 131 -61.18 -11.34 -7.43
C SER A 131 -59.88 -12.17 -7.43
N LEU A 132 -59.37 -12.52 -8.62
CA LEU A 132 -58.12 -13.24 -8.82
C LEU A 132 -56.91 -12.35 -8.51
N TYR A 133 -56.97 -11.06 -8.86
CA TYR A 133 -55.94 -10.08 -8.49
C TYR A 133 -55.83 -9.88 -6.97
N LYS A 134 -56.94 -9.91 -6.22
CA LYS A 134 -56.91 -9.88 -4.74
C LYS A 134 -56.27 -11.14 -4.15
N ARG A 135 -56.50 -12.31 -4.75
CA ARG A 135 -55.87 -13.59 -4.35
C ARG A 135 -54.36 -13.60 -4.65
N LEU A 136 -53.95 -13.06 -5.79
CA LEU A 136 -52.55 -12.81 -6.16
C LEU A 136 -51.85 -11.81 -5.22
N ALA A 137 -52.56 -10.77 -4.78
CA ALA A 137 -52.03 -9.80 -3.82
C ALA A 137 -51.80 -10.42 -2.42
N LEU A 138 -52.64 -11.38 -2.01
CA LEU A 138 -52.46 -12.14 -0.77
C LEU A 138 -51.24 -13.07 -0.82
N LEU A 139 -50.92 -13.67 -1.97
CA LEU A 139 -49.72 -14.49 -2.15
C LEU A 139 -48.42 -13.67 -1.98
N LYS A 140 -48.42 -12.38 -2.36
CA LYS A 140 -47.30 -11.46 -2.10
C LYS A 140 -47.10 -11.16 -0.60
N THR A 141 -48.12 -11.30 0.23
CA THR A 141 -48.03 -11.00 1.67
C THR A 141 -47.58 -12.18 2.54
N MET A 142 -47.57 -13.41 2.00
CA MET A 142 -47.17 -14.61 2.74
C MET A 142 -45.64 -14.80 2.85
N ASP A 143 -44.83 -14.01 2.14
CA ASP A 143 -43.35 -14.02 2.20
C ASP A 143 -42.77 -13.45 3.51
N GLY A 144 -43.61 -12.97 4.43
CA GLY A 144 -43.22 -12.35 5.71
C GLY A 144 -43.30 -13.25 6.95
N ALA A 145 -43.88 -14.46 6.85
CA ALA A 145 -43.94 -15.38 7.98
C ALA A 145 -42.75 -16.34 7.93
N GLY A 146 -41.73 -16.06 8.75
CA GLY A 146 -40.62 -16.96 8.97
C GLY A 146 -41.14 -18.35 9.38
N VAL A 147 -40.85 -19.35 8.55
CA VAL A 147 -41.08 -20.74 8.91
C VAL A 147 -40.02 -21.12 9.95
N GLU A 148 -40.51 -21.46 11.16
CA GLU A 148 -39.71 -22.06 12.22
C GLU A 148 -38.89 -23.22 11.65
N PHE A 149 -37.57 -23.12 11.82
CA PHE A 149 -36.63 -24.21 11.57
C PHE A 149 -37.17 -25.48 12.24
N ALA A 150 -37.47 -26.49 11.43
CA ALA A 150 -37.80 -27.81 11.92
C ALA A 150 -36.58 -28.33 12.71
N LYS A 151 -36.71 -28.33 14.04
CA LYS A 151 -35.87 -29.10 14.94
C LYS A 151 -36.06 -30.58 14.61
N GLU A 152 -35.08 -31.17 13.96
CA GLU A 152 -34.57 -32.53 14.21
C GLU A 152 -33.48 -32.85 13.19
N VAL A 153 -32.23 -32.47 13.50
CA VAL A 153 -31.07 -32.92 12.72
C VAL A 153 -30.82 -34.40 13.01
N LYS A 154 -31.34 -35.25 12.14
CA LYS A 154 -30.89 -36.63 11.92
C LYS A 154 -30.71 -36.98 10.43
N GLY A 155 -30.69 -35.99 9.52
CA GLY A 155 -30.84 -36.19 8.07
C GLY A 155 -29.61 -36.69 7.33
N ASN A 156 -29.84 -37.53 6.31
CA ASN A 156 -28.83 -38.12 5.44
C ASN A 156 -28.20 -37.07 4.49
N VAL A 157 -27.11 -37.42 3.78
CA VAL A 157 -26.41 -36.55 2.79
C VAL A 157 -27.37 -35.88 1.79
N TYR A 158 -28.45 -36.58 1.42
CA TYR A 158 -29.53 -36.08 0.56
C TYR A 158 -30.19 -34.81 1.09
N ASP A 159 -30.57 -34.78 2.37
CA ASP A 159 -31.30 -33.63 2.94
C ASP A 159 -30.42 -32.37 2.96
N MET A 160 -29.12 -32.55 3.23
CA MET A 160 -28.13 -31.46 3.24
C MET A 160 -27.94 -30.85 1.85
N VAL A 161 -27.93 -31.66 0.79
CA VAL A 161 -27.82 -31.18 -0.60
C VAL A 161 -29.06 -30.42 -1.02
N VAL A 162 -30.25 -30.92 -0.68
CA VAL A 162 -31.52 -30.25 -0.98
C VAL A 162 -31.60 -28.90 -0.25
N GLU A 163 -31.21 -28.85 1.02
CA GLU A 163 -31.13 -27.60 1.78
C GLU A 163 -30.14 -26.61 1.14
N GLY A 164 -28.98 -27.08 0.70
CA GLY A 164 -28.00 -26.27 -0.03
C GLY A 164 -28.56 -25.66 -1.32
N PHE A 165 -29.30 -26.44 -2.12
CA PHE A 165 -29.97 -25.92 -3.32
C PHE A 165 -31.04 -24.89 -3.00
N GLN A 166 -31.87 -25.14 -1.99
CA GLN A 166 -32.90 -24.18 -1.56
C GLN A 166 -32.28 -22.87 -1.05
N LEU A 167 -31.17 -22.97 -0.32
CA LEU A 167 -30.46 -21.80 0.22
C LEU A 167 -29.87 -20.94 -0.89
N LEU A 168 -29.12 -21.56 -1.82
CA LEU A 168 -28.56 -20.87 -3.00
C LEU A 168 -29.67 -20.26 -3.87
N SER A 169 -30.73 -21.03 -4.12
CA SER A 169 -31.93 -20.58 -4.84
C SER A 169 -32.54 -19.34 -4.22
N ARG A 170 -32.74 -19.34 -2.89
CA ARG A 170 -33.31 -18.21 -2.17
C ARG A 170 -32.42 -16.97 -2.24
N TRP A 171 -31.10 -17.11 -2.05
CA TRP A 171 -30.20 -15.97 -2.08
C TRP A 171 -30.10 -15.34 -3.47
N SER A 172 -29.95 -16.15 -4.52
CA SER A 172 -29.91 -15.67 -5.91
C SER A 172 -31.23 -15.02 -6.32
N ALA A 173 -32.38 -15.59 -5.88
CA ALA A 173 -33.70 -14.97 -6.06
C ALA A 173 -33.76 -13.56 -5.47
N ARG A 174 -33.24 -13.38 -4.25
CA ARG A 174 -33.30 -12.10 -3.53
C ARG A 174 -32.48 -11.02 -4.22
N ILE A 175 -31.29 -11.35 -4.75
CA ILE A 175 -30.51 -10.43 -5.57
C ILE A 175 -31.31 -10.04 -6.82
N TRP A 176 -31.87 -11.03 -7.52
CA TRP A 176 -32.63 -10.80 -8.75
C TRP A 176 -33.85 -9.91 -8.51
N GLU A 177 -34.63 -10.19 -7.47
CA GLU A 177 -35.82 -9.43 -7.06
C GLU A 177 -35.47 -8.01 -6.63
N GLN A 178 -34.36 -7.81 -5.91
CA GLN A 178 -33.87 -6.48 -5.55
C GLN A 178 -33.53 -5.67 -6.80
N CYS A 179 -32.76 -6.24 -7.74
CA CYS A 179 -32.41 -5.57 -8.98
C CYS A 179 -33.66 -5.21 -9.81
N ALA A 180 -34.59 -6.15 -9.98
CA ALA A 180 -35.85 -5.90 -10.67
C ALA A 180 -36.66 -4.77 -10.02
N TRP A 181 -36.71 -4.74 -8.67
CA TRP A 181 -37.37 -3.69 -7.93
C TRP A 181 -36.71 -2.32 -8.14
N LYS A 182 -35.37 -2.25 -8.08
CA LYS A 182 -34.58 -1.03 -8.29
C LYS A 182 -34.73 -0.50 -9.73
N PHE A 183 -34.70 -1.37 -10.73
CA PHE A 183 -34.95 -1.00 -12.13
C PHE A 183 -36.36 -0.44 -12.36
N SER A 184 -37.36 -0.94 -11.63
CA SER A 184 -38.73 -0.41 -11.70
C SER A 184 -38.93 0.94 -11.00
N ARG A 185 -37.96 1.37 -10.16
CA ARG A 185 -38.05 2.57 -9.32
C ARG A 185 -36.76 3.40 -9.40
N PRO A 186 -36.60 4.21 -10.47
CA PRO A 186 -35.47 5.12 -10.60
C PRO A 186 -35.38 6.10 -9.42
N CYS A 187 -34.15 6.43 -9.03
CA CYS A 187 -33.87 7.45 -8.03
C CYS A 187 -34.38 8.82 -8.49
N LYS A 188 -35.15 9.50 -7.63
CA LYS A 188 -35.83 10.78 -7.96
C LYS A 188 -34.92 11.99 -7.77
N GLU A 189 -33.99 11.95 -6.82
CA GLU A 189 -33.05 13.03 -6.49
C GLU A 189 -31.65 12.44 -6.22
N PRO A 190 -30.76 12.41 -7.23
CA PRO A 190 -29.37 12.01 -7.01
C PRO A 190 -28.65 13.12 -6.21
N VAL A 191 -28.15 12.79 -5.02
CA VAL A 191 -27.32 13.69 -4.21
C VAL A 191 -25.94 13.77 -4.85
N SER A 192 -25.61 14.86 -5.55
CA SER A 192 -24.29 15.05 -6.14
C SER A 192 -23.24 15.30 -5.05
N THR A 193 -22.32 14.35 -4.87
CA THR A 193 -21.14 14.54 -4.00
C THR A 193 -20.01 15.27 -4.73
N GLU A 194 -20.07 15.38 -6.06
CA GLU A 194 -19.05 16.00 -6.90
C GLU A 194 -19.49 17.38 -7.40
N LEU A 195 -18.63 18.39 -7.25
CA LEU A 195 -18.83 19.81 -7.58
C LEU A 195 -18.81 20.13 -9.10
N HIS A 196 -19.12 19.17 -9.97
CA HIS A 196 -19.17 19.40 -11.42
C HIS A 196 -20.60 19.45 -11.95
N GLU A 197 -20.79 20.32 -12.96
CA GLU A 197 -22.04 20.86 -13.51
C GLU A 197 -23.22 19.88 -13.66
N PRO A 198 -24.48 20.37 -13.59
CA PRO A 198 -25.68 19.55 -13.69
C PRO A 198 -25.92 19.11 -15.14
N SER A 199 -25.13 18.15 -15.61
CA SER A 199 -25.49 17.36 -16.79
C SER A 199 -26.64 16.42 -16.41
N SER A 200 -27.64 16.30 -17.28
CA SER A 200 -28.78 15.42 -17.07
C SER A 200 -28.31 13.97 -16.91
N PHE A 201 -28.43 13.41 -15.70
CA PHE A 201 -28.08 12.00 -15.44
C PHE A 201 -28.86 11.07 -16.37
N SER A 202 -28.16 10.04 -16.86
CA SER A 202 -28.79 9.00 -17.68
C SER A 202 -29.83 8.23 -16.88
N ASP A 203 -30.86 7.68 -17.54
CA ASP A 203 -31.90 6.91 -16.84
C ASP A 203 -31.35 5.62 -16.22
N TYR A 204 -30.27 5.07 -16.79
CA TYR A 204 -29.57 3.91 -16.24
C TYR A 204 -28.81 4.24 -14.94
N GLU A 205 -28.15 5.39 -14.86
CA GLU A 205 -27.48 5.84 -13.62
C GLU A 205 -28.45 5.99 -12.45
N LYS A 206 -29.68 6.46 -12.71
CA LYS A 206 -30.72 6.64 -11.69
C LYS A 206 -31.22 5.32 -11.11
N VAL A 207 -31.21 4.24 -11.90
CA VAL A 207 -31.67 2.91 -11.44
C VAL A 207 -30.53 2.06 -10.89
N VAL A 208 -29.28 2.37 -11.24
CA VAL A 208 -28.08 1.66 -10.78
C VAL A 208 -27.23 2.54 -9.86
N ARG A 209 -26.33 3.36 -10.41
CA ARG A 209 -25.29 4.09 -9.65
C ARG A 209 -25.81 4.81 -8.40
N TYR A 210 -26.94 5.50 -8.53
CA TYR A 210 -27.53 6.31 -7.45
C TYR A 210 -28.66 5.62 -6.68
N ASN A 211 -28.95 4.36 -6.95
CA ASN A 211 -30.08 3.64 -6.35
C ASN A 211 -29.66 2.61 -5.29
N TYR A 212 -28.36 2.42 -5.04
CA TYR A 212 -27.83 1.52 -4.02
C TYR A 212 -27.08 2.30 -2.93
N SER A 213 -27.55 2.21 -1.68
CA SER A 213 -26.86 2.77 -0.51
C SER A 213 -25.58 1.99 -0.18
N ALA A 214 -24.72 2.55 0.69
CA ALA A 214 -23.52 1.87 1.16
C ALA A 214 -23.86 0.54 1.86
N GLU A 215 -24.90 0.52 2.70
CA GLU A 215 -25.38 -0.67 3.41
C GLU A 215 -25.93 -1.72 2.45
N GLU A 216 -26.65 -1.30 1.41
CA GLU A 216 -27.18 -2.20 0.38
C GLU A 216 -26.04 -2.82 -0.45
N ARG A 217 -25.03 -2.03 -0.83
CA ARG A 217 -23.84 -2.54 -1.54
C ARG A 217 -23.08 -3.55 -0.68
N LYS A 218 -22.87 -3.23 0.60
CA LYS A 218 -22.28 -4.15 1.57
C LYS A 218 -23.05 -5.48 1.64
N ALA A 219 -24.37 -5.42 1.83
CA ALA A 219 -25.21 -6.62 1.92
C ALA A 219 -25.15 -7.44 0.62
N MET A 220 -25.12 -6.77 -0.53
CA MET A 220 -24.99 -7.44 -1.83
C MET A 220 -23.64 -8.15 -1.98
N VAL A 221 -22.52 -7.54 -1.55
CA VAL A 221 -21.21 -8.22 -1.52
C VAL A 221 -21.23 -9.46 -0.62
N GLU A 222 -21.82 -9.36 0.58
CA GLU A 222 -21.92 -10.49 1.51
C GLU A 222 -22.73 -11.65 0.90
N ILE A 223 -23.91 -11.36 0.32
CA ILE A 223 -24.76 -12.40 -0.29
C ILE A 223 -24.07 -13.02 -1.52
N VAL A 224 -23.45 -12.22 -2.39
CA VAL A 224 -22.66 -12.73 -3.52
C VAL A 224 -21.56 -13.67 -3.02
N SER A 225 -20.85 -13.27 -1.96
CA SER A 225 -19.79 -14.07 -1.36
C SER A 225 -20.31 -15.39 -0.77
N TYR A 226 -21.49 -15.39 -0.16
CA TYR A 226 -22.14 -16.61 0.34
C TYR A 226 -22.56 -17.54 -0.79
N ILE A 227 -23.19 -17.01 -1.85
CA ILE A 227 -23.60 -17.79 -3.02
C ILE A 227 -22.38 -18.45 -3.67
N LYS A 228 -21.33 -17.68 -3.95
CA LYS A 228 -20.11 -18.18 -4.58
C LYS A 228 -19.33 -19.13 -3.68
N GLY A 229 -19.24 -18.83 -2.39
CA GLY A 229 -18.56 -19.66 -1.40
C GLY A 229 -19.21 -21.03 -1.23
N ILE A 230 -20.53 -21.06 -0.93
CA ILE A 230 -21.28 -22.31 -0.76
C ILE A 230 -21.38 -23.06 -2.10
N GLY A 231 -21.63 -22.37 -3.21
CA GLY A 231 -21.65 -22.95 -4.54
C GLY A 231 -20.34 -23.68 -4.88
N SER A 232 -19.19 -23.05 -4.61
CA SER A 232 -17.88 -23.67 -4.81
C SER A 232 -17.66 -24.89 -3.90
N LEU A 233 -18.10 -24.84 -2.64
CA LEU A 233 -17.99 -25.96 -1.72
C LEU A 233 -18.83 -27.15 -2.18
N MET A 234 -20.06 -26.90 -2.63
CA MET A 234 -20.95 -27.92 -3.19
C MET A 234 -20.36 -28.53 -4.47
N GLN A 235 -19.87 -27.71 -5.41
CA GLN A 235 -19.20 -28.21 -6.63
C GLN A 235 -17.99 -29.10 -6.32
N LYS A 236 -17.16 -28.75 -5.33
CA LYS A 236 -16.01 -29.59 -4.91
C LYS A 236 -16.45 -30.91 -4.29
N SER A 237 -17.66 -30.96 -3.75
CA SER A 237 -18.21 -32.14 -3.08
C SER A 237 -18.99 -33.06 -4.02
N ASP A 238 -19.20 -32.70 -5.30
CA ASP A 238 -19.97 -33.46 -6.30
C ASP A 238 -19.67 -34.97 -6.28
N THR A 239 -18.40 -35.32 -6.52
CA THR A 239 -17.95 -36.73 -6.52
C THR A 239 -18.05 -37.42 -5.16
N LEU A 240 -18.01 -36.69 -4.05
CA LEU A 240 -18.09 -37.26 -2.70
C LEU A 240 -19.53 -37.59 -2.31
N VAL A 241 -20.50 -36.84 -2.82
CA VAL A 241 -21.92 -37.01 -2.49
C VAL A 241 -22.66 -37.89 -3.50
N ALA A 242 -22.15 -38.07 -4.72
CA ALA A 242 -22.82 -38.76 -5.82
C ALA A 242 -23.38 -40.14 -5.43
N ASP A 243 -22.54 -41.04 -4.89
CA ASP A 243 -22.97 -42.41 -4.54
C ASP A 243 -24.06 -42.41 -3.47
N ALA A 244 -23.89 -41.59 -2.42
CA ALA A 244 -24.86 -41.47 -1.33
C ALA A 244 -26.20 -40.88 -1.80
N LEU A 245 -26.16 -39.92 -2.73
CA LEU A 245 -27.37 -39.34 -3.35
C LEU A 245 -28.07 -40.38 -4.22
N TRP A 246 -27.35 -41.08 -5.08
CA TRP A 246 -27.91 -42.11 -5.95
C TRP A 246 -28.49 -43.27 -5.16
N GLU A 247 -27.82 -43.69 -4.09
CA GLU A 247 -28.32 -44.72 -3.18
C GLU A 247 -29.60 -44.30 -2.47
N THR A 248 -29.68 -43.05 -1.99
CA THR A 248 -30.88 -42.52 -1.35
C THR A 248 -32.05 -42.41 -2.33
N VAL A 249 -31.80 -41.87 -3.54
CA VAL A 249 -32.81 -41.77 -4.60
C VAL A 249 -33.29 -43.17 -5.01
N HIS A 250 -32.38 -44.11 -5.19
CA HIS A 250 -32.71 -45.49 -5.48
C HIS A 250 -33.56 -46.12 -4.38
N ALA A 251 -33.19 -45.92 -3.10
CA ALA A 251 -33.94 -46.45 -1.96
C ALA A 251 -35.37 -45.92 -1.91
N GLU A 252 -35.55 -44.62 -2.10
CA GLU A 252 -36.87 -43.97 -2.12
C GLU A 252 -37.74 -44.47 -3.28
N VAL A 253 -37.15 -44.65 -4.47
CA VAL A 253 -37.87 -45.18 -5.64
C VAL A 253 -38.24 -46.65 -5.44
N GLN A 254 -37.32 -47.48 -4.94
CA GLN A 254 -37.59 -48.90 -4.71
C GLN A 254 -38.58 -49.13 -3.57
N ASP A 255 -38.54 -48.35 -2.48
CA ASP A 255 -39.54 -48.45 -1.43
C ASP A 255 -40.93 -48.11 -1.96
N PHE A 256 -41.05 -47.01 -2.71
CA PHE A 256 -42.32 -46.65 -3.33
C PHE A 256 -42.85 -47.74 -4.25
N VAL A 257 -42.01 -48.19 -5.19
CA VAL A 257 -42.45 -49.12 -6.23
C VAL A 257 -42.66 -50.54 -5.68
N GLN A 258 -41.78 -51.05 -4.82
CA GLN A 258 -41.85 -52.42 -4.32
C GLN A 258 -42.76 -52.58 -3.10
N ASN A 259 -42.78 -51.63 -2.16
CA ASN A 259 -43.52 -51.74 -0.90
C ASN A 259 -44.82 -50.93 -0.87
N ILE A 260 -44.74 -49.63 -1.15
CA ILE A 260 -45.90 -48.73 -1.03
C ILE A 260 -46.96 -49.11 -2.08
N LEU A 261 -46.59 -49.24 -3.36
CA LEU A 261 -47.52 -49.66 -4.41
C LEU A 261 -48.04 -51.10 -4.20
N ALA A 262 -47.24 -52.03 -3.67
CA ALA A 262 -47.71 -53.38 -3.33
C ALA A 262 -48.80 -53.36 -2.26
N THR A 263 -48.69 -52.44 -1.30
CA THR A 263 -49.67 -52.28 -0.23
C THR A 263 -50.95 -51.69 -0.81
N MET A 264 -50.85 -50.61 -1.59
CA MET A 264 -51.99 -49.99 -2.28
C MET A 264 -52.74 -50.97 -3.21
N LEU A 265 -52.02 -51.84 -3.94
CA LEU A 265 -52.60 -52.90 -4.80
C LEU A 265 -53.40 -53.93 -3.98
N ARG A 266 -52.94 -54.28 -2.78
CA ARG A 266 -53.61 -55.24 -1.89
C ARG A 266 -54.82 -54.65 -1.16
N THR A 267 -54.80 -53.34 -0.89
CA THR A 267 -55.84 -52.62 -0.15
C THR A 267 -56.79 -51.87 -1.09
N THR A 268 -56.40 -50.66 -1.49
CA THR A 268 -57.21 -49.63 -2.13
C THR A 268 -57.59 -49.98 -3.56
N PHE A 269 -56.70 -50.62 -4.31
CA PHE A 269 -56.90 -50.89 -5.73
C PHE A 269 -57.35 -52.33 -6.02
N ARG A 270 -57.43 -53.22 -5.00
CA ARG A 270 -57.75 -54.66 -5.17
C ARG A 270 -58.99 -54.96 -6.04
N LYS A 271 -60.01 -54.10 -6.00
CA LYS A 271 -61.27 -54.26 -6.76
C LYS A 271 -61.34 -53.41 -8.04
N LYS A 272 -60.33 -52.60 -8.34
CA LYS A 272 -60.29 -51.65 -9.47
C LYS A 272 -59.30 -52.13 -10.53
N LYS A 273 -59.77 -52.94 -11.47
CA LYS A 273 -58.91 -53.64 -12.45
C LYS A 273 -58.09 -52.69 -13.32
N ASP A 274 -58.70 -51.61 -13.83
CA ASP A 274 -58.01 -50.68 -14.73
C ASP A 274 -56.91 -49.87 -14.03
N LEU A 275 -57.18 -49.38 -12.82
CA LEU A 275 -56.20 -48.65 -12.00
C LEU A 275 -55.11 -49.58 -11.44
N SER A 276 -55.45 -50.83 -11.11
CA SER A 276 -54.47 -51.84 -10.70
C SER A 276 -53.47 -52.17 -11.81
N ARG A 277 -53.89 -52.10 -13.09
CA ARG A 277 -52.98 -52.25 -14.23
C ARG A 277 -51.94 -51.15 -14.24
N ILE A 278 -52.34 -49.89 -14.07
CA ILE A 278 -51.42 -48.74 -14.07
C ILE A 278 -50.38 -48.85 -12.94
N LEU A 279 -50.78 -49.25 -11.73
CA LEU A 279 -49.84 -49.48 -10.62
C LEU A 279 -48.89 -50.67 -10.88
N SER A 280 -49.36 -51.69 -11.61
CA SER A 280 -48.52 -52.83 -12.01
C SER A 280 -47.52 -52.44 -13.12
N ASP A 281 -47.92 -51.54 -14.01
CA ASP A 281 -47.05 -50.97 -15.05
C ASP A 281 -45.93 -50.12 -14.40
N MET A 282 -46.24 -49.30 -13.40
CA MET A 282 -45.22 -48.58 -12.60
C MET A 282 -44.19 -49.53 -11.98
N ARG A 283 -44.66 -50.67 -11.46
CA ARG A 283 -43.80 -51.71 -10.89
C ARG A 283 -42.92 -52.37 -11.94
N THR A 284 -43.48 -52.68 -13.10
CA THR A 284 -42.73 -53.30 -14.19
C THR A 284 -41.66 -52.35 -14.76
N LEU A 285 -41.93 -51.05 -14.74
CA LEU A 285 -41.07 -50.03 -15.34
C LEU A 285 -39.86 -49.66 -14.46
N SER A 286 -40.03 -49.63 -13.13
CA SER A 286 -39.02 -49.07 -12.21
C SER A 286 -38.58 -49.99 -11.07
N ALA A 287 -39.21 -51.16 -10.85
CA ALA A 287 -38.77 -52.06 -9.79
C ALA A 287 -37.49 -52.81 -10.19
N ASP A 288 -36.42 -52.64 -9.42
CA ASP A 288 -35.22 -53.47 -9.51
C ASP A 288 -35.33 -54.68 -8.58
N TRP A 289 -35.87 -55.79 -9.09
CA TRP A 289 -35.97 -57.03 -8.33
C TRP A 289 -34.61 -57.66 -8.02
N MET A 290 -33.54 -57.30 -8.75
CA MET A 290 -32.19 -57.80 -8.46
C MET A 290 -31.63 -57.18 -7.18
N ALA A 291 -32.06 -55.97 -6.82
CA ALA A 291 -31.73 -55.32 -5.54
C ALA A 291 -32.14 -56.15 -4.31
N ASN A 292 -33.09 -57.09 -4.46
CA ASN A 292 -33.57 -57.96 -3.39
C ASN A 292 -32.59 -59.11 -3.09
N THR A 293 -31.61 -59.34 -3.98
CA THR A 293 -30.63 -60.43 -3.89
C THR A 293 -29.18 -59.96 -3.74
N SER A 294 -28.89 -58.67 -3.91
CA SER A 294 -27.54 -58.11 -3.72
C SER A 294 -27.17 -57.97 -2.24
N LYS A 295 -26.52 -58.98 -1.68
CA LYS A 295 -25.88 -58.90 -0.36
C LYS A 295 -24.39 -58.53 -0.49
N PRO A 296 -23.82 -57.70 0.41
CA PRO A 296 -22.39 -57.76 0.74
C PRO A 296 -22.12 -58.97 1.67
N ASP A 297 -21.06 -59.73 1.41
CA ASP A 297 -20.79 -61.07 1.99
C ASP A 297 -20.57 -61.14 3.52
N SER A 298 -20.70 -60.06 4.29
CA SER A 298 -20.27 -60.02 5.71
C SER A 298 -21.32 -60.36 6.78
N ASP A 299 -22.64 -60.33 6.49
CA ASP A 299 -23.69 -60.42 7.54
C ASP A 299 -24.59 -61.67 7.44
N MET A 300 -24.00 -62.86 7.31
CA MET A 300 -24.72 -64.14 7.16
C MET A 300 -25.10 -64.85 8.48
N GLN A 301 -25.35 -64.15 9.60
CA GLN A 301 -25.68 -64.85 10.87
C GLN A 301 -26.85 -64.31 11.72
N GLY A 302 -27.59 -63.29 11.30
CA GLY A 302 -28.79 -62.84 12.02
C GLY A 302 -30.01 -62.87 11.12
N PHE A 303 -31.14 -63.40 11.61
CA PHE A 303 -32.48 -63.30 11.01
C PHE A 303 -32.86 -64.31 9.92
N GLN A 304 -32.80 -65.60 10.26
CA GLN A 304 -33.90 -66.51 9.90
C GLN A 304 -34.69 -66.80 11.17
N HIS A 305 -35.85 -66.14 11.33
CA HIS A 305 -37.08 -66.65 11.98
C HIS A 305 -38.13 -65.53 12.06
N GLY A 306 -39.27 -65.70 11.35
CA GLY A 306 -40.48 -64.88 11.53
C GLY A 306 -41.40 -64.82 10.32
N GLY A 307 -42.53 -65.55 10.42
CA GLY A 307 -43.79 -65.57 9.63
C GLY A 307 -43.97 -64.69 8.38
N GLU A 308 -44.46 -65.33 7.31
CA GLU A 308 -44.45 -64.90 5.90
C GLU A 308 -45.58 -63.95 5.43
N GLU A 309 -46.50 -63.46 6.26
CA GLU A 309 -47.70 -62.76 5.73
C GLU A 309 -47.77 -61.24 5.94
N SER A 310 -46.73 -60.56 6.44
CA SER A 310 -46.80 -59.08 6.65
C SER A 310 -45.48 -58.31 6.51
N ARG A 311 -44.43 -58.88 5.92
CA ARG A 311 -43.17 -58.16 5.69
C ARG A 311 -43.13 -57.57 4.28
N GLY A 312 -42.82 -56.28 4.16
CA GLY A 312 -42.53 -55.64 2.88
C GLY A 312 -41.38 -56.33 2.15
N ALA A 313 -41.27 -56.15 0.84
CA ALA A 313 -40.14 -56.62 0.07
C ALA A 313 -38.87 -55.93 0.60
N PHE A 314 -37.92 -56.76 1.07
CA PHE A 314 -36.63 -56.30 1.55
C PHE A 314 -35.68 -56.16 0.35
N PHE A 315 -35.15 -54.96 0.15
CA PHE A 315 -34.19 -54.65 -0.91
C PHE A 315 -32.96 -53.97 -0.33
N TYR A 316 -31.81 -54.11 -0.99
CA TYR A 316 -30.59 -53.40 -0.65
C TYR A 316 -30.45 -52.20 -1.60
N PRO A 317 -30.41 -50.96 -1.07
CA PRO A 317 -30.13 -49.78 -1.89
C PRO A 317 -28.83 -49.93 -2.68
N ARG A 318 -28.80 -49.39 -3.90
CA ARG A 318 -27.65 -49.41 -4.80
C ARG A 318 -27.36 -47.98 -5.25
N PRO A 319 -26.09 -47.60 -5.49
CA PRO A 319 -25.73 -46.29 -6.01
C PRO A 319 -26.04 -46.21 -7.52
N VAL A 320 -27.31 -46.34 -7.90
CA VAL A 320 -27.77 -46.31 -9.29
C VAL A 320 -28.98 -45.39 -9.38
N ALA A 321 -28.80 -44.27 -10.09
CA ALA A 321 -29.87 -43.33 -10.34
C ALA A 321 -30.92 -43.88 -11.32
N PRO A 322 -32.22 -43.59 -11.12
CA PRO A 322 -33.24 -43.81 -12.14
C PRO A 322 -33.01 -42.89 -13.34
N THR A 323 -33.31 -43.38 -14.55
CA THR A 323 -33.23 -42.56 -15.75
C THR A 323 -34.31 -41.47 -15.74
N ALA A 324 -34.06 -40.33 -16.39
CA ALA A 324 -35.06 -39.27 -16.54
C ALA A 324 -36.37 -39.79 -17.18
N ALA A 325 -36.26 -40.73 -18.12
CA ALA A 325 -37.41 -41.40 -18.71
C ALA A 325 -38.23 -42.18 -17.66
N GLN A 326 -37.58 -42.95 -16.78
CA GLN A 326 -38.26 -43.66 -15.69
C GLN A 326 -38.96 -42.69 -14.73
N ILE A 327 -38.29 -41.60 -14.35
CA ILE A 327 -38.88 -40.55 -13.49
C ILE A 327 -40.13 -39.96 -14.16
N HIS A 328 -40.04 -39.58 -15.44
CA HIS A 328 -41.16 -38.98 -16.17
C HIS A 328 -42.32 -39.95 -16.40
N CYS A 329 -42.03 -41.22 -16.71
CA CYS A 329 -43.04 -42.25 -16.83
C CYS A 329 -43.76 -42.49 -15.50
N LEU A 330 -43.03 -42.55 -14.38
CA LEU A 330 -43.64 -42.65 -13.05
C LEU A 330 -44.53 -41.45 -12.73
N GLN A 331 -44.08 -40.23 -13.02
CA GLN A 331 -44.90 -39.02 -12.85
C GLN A 331 -46.18 -39.09 -13.69
N PHE A 332 -46.09 -39.51 -14.95
CA PHE A 332 -47.23 -39.65 -15.84
C PHE A 332 -48.25 -40.68 -15.32
N LEU A 333 -47.78 -41.87 -14.94
CA LEU A 333 -48.65 -42.94 -14.46
C LEU A 333 -49.30 -42.55 -13.11
N ILE A 334 -48.58 -41.86 -12.21
CA ILE A 334 -49.16 -41.41 -10.93
C ILE A 334 -50.27 -40.39 -11.19
N TYR A 335 -50.03 -39.48 -12.13
CA TYR A 335 -51.04 -38.53 -12.56
C TYR A 335 -52.28 -39.21 -13.16
N GLU A 336 -52.09 -40.23 -14.00
CA GLU A 336 -53.18 -41.01 -14.60
C GLU A 336 -54.04 -41.69 -13.53
N VAL A 337 -53.41 -42.26 -12.48
CA VAL A 337 -54.11 -42.89 -11.34
C VAL A 337 -54.97 -41.89 -10.57
N VAL A 338 -54.46 -40.67 -10.34
CA VAL A 338 -55.13 -39.66 -9.51
C VAL A 338 -56.22 -38.92 -10.28
N SER A 339 -55.93 -38.54 -11.52
CA SER A 339 -56.82 -37.71 -12.34
C SER A 339 -57.80 -38.53 -13.19
N GLY A 340 -57.56 -39.84 -13.37
CA GLY A 340 -58.39 -40.71 -14.20
C GLY A 340 -58.49 -40.24 -15.66
N GLY A 341 -57.47 -39.53 -16.14
CA GLY A 341 -57.43 -38.90 -17.46
C GLY A 341 -58.31 -37.65 -17.64
N ASN A 342 -59.00 -37.18 -16.59
CA ASN A 342 -59.95 -36.06 -16.69
C ASN A 342 -59.41 -34.77 -16.04
N MET A 343 -59.10 -33.77 -16.87
CA MET A 343 -58.44 -32.50 -16.46
C MET A 343 -59.34 -31.51 -15.67
N ARG A 344 -60.63 -31.84 -15.47
CA ARG A 344 -61.70 -30.87 -15.10
C ARG A 344 -62.18 -30.91 -13.64
N LYS A 345 -61.49 -31.56 -12.70
CA LYS A 345 -62.02 -31.66 -11.31
C LYS A 345 -61.78 -30.35 -10.52
N PRO A 346 -62.83 -29.72 -9.93
CA PRO A 346 -62.65 -28.58 -9.05
C PRO A 346 -62.02 -29.05 -7.73
N GLY A 347 -60.79 -28.61 -7.45
CA GLY A 347 -60.04 -28.97 -6.24
C GLY A 347 -58.53 -29.21 -6.43
N GLY A 348 -58.00 -29.02 -7.64
CA GLY A 348 -56.56 -29.12 -7.90
C GLY A 348 -56.07 -30.46 -8.42
N LEU A 349 -54.76 -30.55 -8.66
CA LEU A 349 -54.11 -31.75 -9.24
C LEU A 349 -54.31 -33.03 -8.41
N PHE A 350 -54.43 -32.88 -7.09
CA PHE A 350 -54.71 -33.94 -6.11
C PHE A 350 -56.01 -33.67 -5.33
N GLY A 351 -56.96 -32.95 -5.94
CA GLY A 351 -58.23 -32.59 -5.31
C GLY A 351 -59.06 -33.80 -4.85
N ASN A 352 -59.46 -33.78 -3.58
CA ASN A 352 -60.10 -34.91 -2.90
C ASN A 352 -61.62 -35.02 -3.15
N THR A 353 -62.19 -34.15 -3.99
CA THR A 353 -63.65 -33.95 -4.18
C THR A 353 -64.29 -34.97 -5.13
N GLY A 354 -63.50 -35.87 -5.74
CA GLY A 354 -64.04 -36.90 -6.64
C GLY A 354 -63.07 -38.03 -6.99
N SER A 355 -62.02 -38.28 -6.20
CA SER A 355 -61.16 -39.46 -6.33
C SER A 355 -61.67 -40.55 -5.38
N GLU A 356 -61.89 -41.76 -5.88
CA GLU A 356 -62.26 -42.91 -5.05
C GLU A 356 -61.04 -43.49 -4.27
N ILE A 357 -60.01 -42.68 -4.02
CA ILE A 357 -58.74 -43.04 -3.40
C ILE A 357 -58.75 -42.48 -1.96
N PRO A 358 -58.40 -43.27 -0.93
CA PRO A 358 -58.27 -42.78 0.44
C PRO A 358 -57.27 -41.64 0.54
N VAL A 359 -57.56 -40.65 1.38
CA VAL A 359 -56.76 -39.43 1.56
C VAL A 359 -55.29 -39.73 1.89
N ASN A 360 -55.03 -40.79 2.64
CA ASN A 360 -53.67 -41.17 3.04
C ASN A 360 -52.85 -41.69 1.84
N ASP A 361 -53.44 -42.56 1.02
CA ASP A 361 -52.78 -43.09 -0.18
C ASP A 361 -52.61 -41.99 -1.24
N LEU A 362 -53.62 -41.11 -1.37
CA LEU A 362 -53.55 -39.94 -2.23
C LEU A 362 -52.38 -39.03 -1.83
N LYS A 363 -52.20 -38.78 -0.53
CA LYS A 363 -51.07 -38.00 0.00
C LYS A 363 -49.71 -38.68 -0.23
N GLN A 364 -49.64 -40.01 -0.19
CA GLN A 364 -48.41 -40.75 -0.50
C GLN A 364 -48.05 -40.63 -1.99
N LEU A 365 -49.04 -40.80 -2.89
CA LEU A 365 -48.87 -40.60 -4.33
C LEU A 365 -48.45 -39.16 -4.64
N GLU A 366 -49.09 -38.19 -4.00
CA GLU A 366 -48.79 -36.76 -4.12
C GLU A 366 -47.36 -36.43 -3.66
N THR A 367 -46.98 -36.86 -2.46
CA THR A 367 -45.65 -36.60 -1.90
C THR A 367 -44.54 -37.19 -2.78
N PHE A 368 -44.71 -38.44 -3.22
CA PHE A 368 -43.71 -39.09 -4.09
C PHE A 368 -43.66 -38.45 -5.48
N PHE A 369 -44.81 -38.06 -6.04
CA PHE A 369 -44.88 -37.35 -7.31
C PHE A 369 -44.07 -36.05 -7.31
N TYR A 370 -44.10 -35.28 -6.21
CA TYR A 370 -43.25 -34.08 -6.07
C TYR A 370 -41.78 -34.42 -5.84
N LYS A 371 -41.46 -35.45 -5.03
CA LYS A 371 -40.08 -35.95 -4.86
C LYS A 371 -39.42 -36.31 -6.20
N LEU A 372 -40.15 -36.97 -7.10
CA LEU A 372 -39.66 -37.30 -8.45
C LEU A 372 -39.21 -36.06 -9.25
N GLY A 373 -39.86 -34.91 -9.05
CA GLY A 373 -39.44 -33.65 -9.67
C GLY A 373 -38.11 -33.12 -9.12
N PHE A 374 -37.92 -33.22 -7.79
CA PHE A 374 -36.68 -32.79 -7.14
C PHE A 374 -35.49 -33.70 -7.49
N PHE A 375 -35.72 -35.00 -7.69
CA PHE A 375 -34.66 -35.93 -8.08
C PHE A 375 -33.95 -35.50 -9.37
N LEU A 376 -34.65 -34.92 -10.35
CA LEU A 376 -34.02 -34.45 -11.59
C LEU A 376 -32.95 -33.38 -11.31
N HIS A 377 -33.19 -32.45 -10.38
CA HIS A 377 -32.21 -31.44 -9.99
C HIS A 377 -31.02 -32.02 -9.24
N ILE A 378 -31.25 -33.09 -8.45
CA ILE A 378 -30.21 -33.79 -7.71
C ILE A 378 -29.33 -34.62 -8.63
N LEU A 379 -29.94 -35.28 -9.63
CA LEU A 379 -29.22 -36.03 -10.65
C LEU A 379 -28.41 -35.09 -11.57
N ASP A 380 -28.96 -33.93 -11.91
CA ASP A 380 -28.25 -32.85 -12.60
C ASP A 380 -27.52 -31.91 -11.62
N TYR A 381 -26.82 -32.46 -10.64
CA TYR A 381 -26.19 -31.73 -9.52
C TYR A 381 -25.38 -30.52 -9.99
N THR A 382 -24.40 -30.75 -10.86
CA THR A 382 -23.45 -29.73 -11.32
C THR A 382 -24.14 -28.64 -12.16
N ALA A 383 -25.09 -29.03 -13.03
CA ALA A 383 -25.85 -28.07 -13.83
C ALA A 383 -26.79 -27.22 -12.95
N THR A 384 -27.39 -27.84 -11.93
CA THR A 384 -28.26 -27.14 -10.97
C THR A 384 -27.47 -26.11 -10.18
N ILE A 385 -26.28 -26.46 -9.66
CA ILE A 385 -25.44 -25.49 -8.94
C ILE A 385 -25.01 -24.36 -9.87
N ALA A 386 -24.54 -24.67 -11.08
CA ALA A 386 -24.10 -23.65 -12.03
C ALA A 386 -25.20 -22.62 -12.30
N ASN A 387 -26.45 -23.07 -12.50
CA ASN A 387 -27.60 -22.18 -12.67
C ASN A 387 -27.95 -21.38 -11.41
N LEU A 388 -27.84 -21.99 -10.22
CA LEU A 388 -28.12 -21.31 -8.96
C LEU A 388 -27.07 -20.27 -8.58
N THR A 389 -25.83 -20.43 -9.05
CA THR A 389 -24.71 -19.52 -8.78
C THR A 389 -24.46 -18.49 -9.90
N ASP A 390 -25.22 -18.53 -10.99
CA ASP A 390 -25.11 -17.59 -12.11
C ASP A 390 -25.70 -16.23 -11.72
N LEU A 391 -24.82 -15.25 -11.52
CA LEU A 391 -25.17 -13.86 -11.25
C LEU A 391 -24.79 -12.94 -12.43
N GLY A 392 -24.50 -13.50 -13.61
CA GLY A 392 -24.05 -12.75 -14.78
C GLY A 392 -25.04 -11.70 -15.28
N PHE A 393 -26.33 -11.87 -14.94
CA PHE A 393 -27.39 -10.90 -15.24
C PHE A 393 -27.13 -9.49 -14.66
N LEU A 394 -26.28 -9.36 -13.63
CA LEU A 394 -25.95 -8.08 -13.02
C LEU A 394 -25.09 -7.18 -13.93
N TRP A 395 -24.43 -7.73 -14.95
CA TRP A 395 -23.61 -6.97 -15.88
C TRP A 395 -24.40 -6.47 -17.11
N PHE A 396 -25.31 -7.30 -17.64
CA PHE A 396 -26.02 -7.00 -18.88
C PHE A 396 -26.96 -5.79 -18.76
N ARG A 397 -26.90 -4.90 -19.76
CA ARG A 397 -27.62 -3.61 -19.76
C ARG A 397 -28.15 -3.18 -21.13
N GLU A 398 -28.30 -4.12 -22.06
CA GLU A 398 -28.76 -3.93 -23.45
C GLU A 398 -30.04 -3.10 -23.58
N PHE A 399 -31.01 -3.33 -22.69
CA PHE A 399 -32.27 -2.58 -22.69
C PHE A 399 -32.03 -1.07 -22.53
N TYR A 400 -31.13 -0.69 -21.62
CA TYR A 400 -30.85 0.72 -21.34
C TYR A 400 -29.91 1.35 -22.36
N LEU A 401 -29.01 0.56 -22.98
CA LEU A 401 -28.19 1.01 -24.11
C LEU A 401 -29.07 1.42 -25.30
N GLU A 402 -30.05 0.57 -25.63
CA GLU A 402 -31.04 0.84 -26.69
C GLU A 402 -31.89 2.07 -26.36
N SER A 403 -32.45 2.14 -25.14
CA SER A 403 -33.32 3.25 -24.72
C SER A 403 -32.56 4.59 -24.64
N SER A 404 -31.30 4.56 -24.24
CA SER A 404 -30.48 5.78 -24.07
C SER A 404 -29.72 6.16 -25.34
N ARG A 405 -29.69 5.28 -26.36
CA ARG A 405 -28.96 5.44 -27.62
C ARG A 405 -27.46 5.70 -27.41
N VAL A 406 -26.87 4.99 -26.46
CA VAL A 406 -25.43 5.02 -26.17
C VAL A 406 -24.80 3.68 -26.51
N ILE A 407 -23.54 3.69 -26.94
CA ILE A 407 -22.81 2.47 -27.28
C ILE A 407 -22.53 1.66 -26.01
N GLN A 408 -22.05 2.32 -24.95
CA GLN A 408 -21.77 1.69 -23.67
C GLN A 408 -21.85 2.71 -22.53
N PHE A 409 -22.17 2.25 -21.32
CA PHE A 409 -22.11 3.04 -20.08
C PHE A 409 -20.72 2.95 -19.44
N PRO A 410 -20.30 3.97 -18.68
CA PRO A 410 -19.02 3.96 -18.01
C PRO A 410 -19.03 2.97 -16.83
N ILE A 411 -17.84 2.55 -16.37
CA ILE A 411 -17.69 1.45 -15.40
C ILE A 411 -18.34 1.73 -14.04
N GLU A 412 -18.52 3.00 -13.66
CA GLU A 412 -19.19 3.43 -12.44
C GLU A 412 -20.69 3.09 -12.44
N CYS A 413 -21.24 2.70 -13.59
CA CYS A 413 -22.61 2.20 -13.76
C CYS A 413 -22.67 0.68 -13.85
N SER A 414 -21.54 -0.02 -13.71
CA SER A 414 -21.47 -1.48 -13.72
C SER A 414 -21.59 -2.01 -12.29
N LEU A 415 -22.62 -2.82 -12.03
CA LEU A 415 -22.87 -3.36 -10.69
C LEU A 415 -21.67 -4.16 -10.14
N PRO A 416 -21.03 -5.07 -10.90
CA PRO A 416 -19.84 -5.76 -10.43
C PRO A 416 -18.72 -4.80 -9.98
N TRP A 417 -18.43 -3.76 -10.78
CA TRP A 417 -17.41 -2.77 -10.43
C TRP A 417 -17.82 -1.92 -9.22
N MET A 418 -19.06 -1.45 -9.15
CA MET A 418 -19.56 -0.67 -8.00
C MET A 418 -19.43 -1.43 -6.68
N LEU A 419 -19.56 -2.76 -6.71
CA LEU A 419 -19.34 -3.62 -5.55
C LEU A 419 -17.85 -3.70 -5.18
N VAL A 420 -16.97 -3.93 -6.15
CA VAL A 420 -15.52 -3.96 -5.93
C VAL A 420 -15.05 -2.62 -5.34
N ASP A 421 -15.47 -1.53 -5.96
CA ASP A 421 -15.08 -0.17 -5.60
C ASP A 421 -15.53 0.16 -4.17
N HIS A 422 -16.77 -0.19 -3.82
CA HIS A 422 -17.29 -0.02 -2.46
C HIS A 422 -16.48 -0.79 -1.42
N VAL A 423 -16.03 -2.02 -1.72
CA VAL A 423 -15.22 -2.80 -0.78
C VAL A 423 -13.87 -2.14 -0.50
N ILE A 424 -13.20 -1.63 -1.53
CA ILE A 424 -11.89 -0.96 -1.39
C ILE A 424 -12.00 0.35 -0.62
N GLU A 425 -13.06 1.12 -0.87
CA GLU A 425 -13.29 2.41 -0.21
C GLU A 425 -13.85 2.25 1.22
N SER A 426 -14.38 1.07 1.56
CA SER A 426 -14.89 0.79 2.89
C SER A 426 -13.77 0.67 3.93
N GLN A 427 -14.00 1.24 5.11
CA GLN A 427 -13.11 1.07 6.27
C GLN A 427 -13.29 -0.29 6.99
N ASN A 428 -14.16 -1.16 6.47
CA ASN A 428 -14.50 -2.42 7.12
C ASN A 428 -13.53 -3.54 6.73
N ALA A 429 -12.63 -3.90 7.65
CA ALA A 429 -11.63 -4.93 7.44
C ALA A 429 -12.21 -6.31 7.06
N GLY A 430 -13.45 -6.63 7.45
CA GLY A 430 -14.08 -7.92 7.12
C GLY A 430 -14.54 -8.04 5.67
N LEU A 431 -14.92 -6.93 5.03
CA LEU A 431 -15.38 -6.95 3.63
C LEU A 431 -14.24 -7.12 2.64
N LEU A 432 -13.05 -6.65 3.01
CA LEU A 432 -11.87 -6.68 2.15
C LEU A 432 -11.47 -8.11 1.73
N GLU A 433 -11.68 -9.11 2.59
CA GLU A 433 -11.41 -10.52 2.26
C GLU A 433 -12.30 -11.02 1.11
N SER A 434 -13.43 -10.37 0.87
CA SER A 434 -14.41 -10.71 -0.17
C SER A 434 -14.26 -9.86 -1.44
N VAL A 435 -13.24 -9.01 -1.55
CA VAL A 435 -13.08 -8.06 -2.67
C VAL A 435 -13.00 -8.73 -4.06
N LEU A 436 -12.57 -9.98 -4.12
CA LEU A 436 -12.49 -10.75 -5.35
C LEU A 436 -13.82 -11.43 -5.74
N MET A 437 -14.79 -11.53 -4.83
CA MET A 437 -16.05 -12.23 -5.08
C MET A 437 -16.91 -11.54 -6.16
N PRO A 438 -17.04 -10.21 -6.20
CA PRO A 438 -17.77 -9.55 -7.28
C PRO A 438 -17.12 -9.72 -8.66
N PHE A 439 -15.80 -9.96 -8.75
CA PHE A 439 -15.16 -10.24 -10.05
C PHE A 439 -15.64 -11.56 -10.66
N ASP A 440 -16.13 -12.51 -9.85
CA ASP A 440 -16.70 -13.77 -10.35
C ASP A 440 -18.02 -13.55 -11.11
N ILE A 441 -18.69 -12.41 -10.92
CA ILE A 441 -19.86 -12.03 -11.72
C ILE A 441 -19.47 -11.83 -13.19
N TYR A 442 -18.25 -11.37 -13.47
CA TYR A 442 -17.75 -11.28 -14.85
C TYR A 442 -17.49 -12.66 -15.44
N ASN A 443 -17.04 -13.64 -14.64
CA ASN A 443 -16.93 -15.03 -15.10
C ASN A 443 -18.30 -15.57 -15.52
N ASP A 444 -19.32 -15.35 -14.69
CA ASP A 444 -20.70 -15.74 -15.00
C ASP A 444 -21.21 -15.07 -16.29
N ALA A 445 -21.08 -13.74 -16.37
CA ALA A 445 -21.51 -12.97 -17.54
C ALA A 445 -20.80 -13.44 -18.82
N SER A 446 -19.50 -13.74 -18.74
CA SER A 446 -18.71 -14.23 -19.87
C SER A 446 -19.15 -15.62 -20.32
N GLN A 447 -19.40 -16.53 -19.37
CA GLN A 447 -19.90 -17.86 -19.66
C GLN A 447 -21.29 -17.79 -20.28
N HIS A 448 -22.16 -16.92 -19.76
CA HIS A 448 -23.50 -16.68 -20.28
C HIS A 448 -23.45 -16.11 -21.71
N ALA A 449 -22.58 -15.12 -21.97
CA ALA A 449 -22.39 -14.52 -23.29
C ALA A 449 -21.91 -15.54 -24.33
N LEU A 450 -20.95 -16.41 -23.98
CA LEU A 450 -20.34 -17.37 -24.90
C LEU A 450 -21.18 -18.64 -25.10
N VAL A 451 -21.73 -19.21 -24.02
CA VAL A 451 -22.39 -20.53 -24.06
C VAL A 451 -23.89 -20.40 -24.32
N VAL A 452 -24.55 -19.42 -23.68
CA VAL A 452 -26.01 -19.23 -23.77
C VAL A 452 -26.36 -18.31 -24.93
N LEU A 453 -25.85 -17.08 -24.93
CA LEU A 453 -26.19 -16.08 -25.97
C LEU A 453 -25.42 -16.30 -27.27
N LYS A 454 -24.25 -16.93 -27.20
CA LYS A 454 -23.34 -17.19 -28.33
C LYS A 454 -22.96 -15.90 -29.08
N GLN A 455 -22.78 -14.80 -28.34
CA GLN A 455 -22.44 -13.49 -28.89
C GLN A 455 -21.01 -13.12 -28.51
N ARG A 456 -20.15 -12.93 -29.52
CA ARG A 456 -18.74 -12.56 -29.32
C ARG A 456 -18.58 -11.12 -28.81
N PHE A 457 -19.32 -10.17 -29.37
CA PHE A 457 -19.16 -8.75 -29.01
C PHE A 457 -19.42 -8.49 -27.52
N LEU A 458 -20.39 -9.20 -26.91
CA LEU A 458 -20.65 -9.12 -25.47
C LEU A 458 -19.45 -9.60 -24.66
N TYR A 459 -18.79 -10.68 -25.10
CA TYR A 459 -17.57 -11.15 -24.45
C TYR A 459 -16.43 -10.13 -24.61
N ASP A 460 -16.25 -9.56 -25.81
CA ASP A 460 -15.21 -8.55 -26.06
C ASP A 460 -15.42 -7.30 -25.17
N GLU A 461 -16.68 -6.89 -24.93
CA GLU A 461 -17.02 -5.80 -24.01
C GLU A 461 -16.78 -6.16 -22.53
N ILE A 462 -17.15 -7.38 -22.11
CA ILE A 462 -16.86 -7.89 -20.76
C ILE A 462 -15.36 -7.93 -20.52
N GLU A 463 -14.59 -8.45 -21.48
CA GLU A 463 -13.14 -8.55 -21.42
C GLU A 463 -12.49 -7.16 -21.29
N ALA A 464 -12.91 -6.19 -22.11
CA ALA A 464 -12.42 -4.82 -22.04
C ALA A 464 -12.76 -4.15 -20.69
N GLU A 465 -13.97 -4.36 -20.16
CA GLU A 465 -14.35 -3.82 -18.85
C GLU A 465 -13.56 -4.46 -17.70
N VAL A 466 -13.35 -5.78 -17.75
CA VAL A 466 -12.53 -6.50 -16.76
C VAL A 466 -11.09 -6.04 -16.78
N ASP A 467 -10.47 -5.89 -17.95
CA ASP A 467 -9.07 -5.46 -18.04
C ASP A 467 -8.88 -4.06 -17.43
N ASN A 468 -9.76 -3.11 -17.78
CA ASN A 468 -9.72 -1.75 -17.20
C ASN A 468 -10.02 -1.74 -15.69
N SER A 469 -11.08 -2.42 -15.26
CA SER A 469 -11.47 -2.45 -13.85
C SER A 469 -10.45 -3.18 -12.97
N PHE A 470 -9.84 -4.27 -13.46
CA PHE A 470 -8.82 -4.99 -12.73
C PHE A 470 -7.54 -4.16 -12.56
N ASP A 471 -7.13 -3.40 -13.57
CA ASP A 471 -5.99 -2.47 -13.47
C ASP A 471 -6.24 -1.37 -12.43
N ILE A 472 -7.44 -0.78 -12.42
CA ILE A 472 -7.85 0.21 -11.42
C ILE A 472 -7.94 -0.43 -10.03
N PHE A 473 -8.45 -1.66 -9.93
CA PHE A 473 -8.51 -2.42 -8.68
C PHE A 473 -7.12 -2.62 -8.09
N ILE A 474 -6.16 -3.13 -8.88
CA ILE A 474 -4.78 -3.33 -8.41
C ILE A 474 -4.15 -2.00 -8.00
N ALA A 475 -4.44 -0.91 -8.72
CA ALA A 475 -3.99 0.43 -8.35
C ALA A 475 -4.50 0.88 -6.99
N LYS A 476 -5.83 0.90 -6.82
CA LYS A 476 -6.47 1.35 -5.58
C LYS A 476 -6.08 0.44 -4.41
N LEU A 477 -6.04 -0.88 -4.62
CA LEU A 477 -5.66 -1.85 -3.60
C LEU A 477 -4.21 -1.64 -3.12
N CYS A 478 -3.25 -1.48 -4.04
CA CYS A 478 -1.85 -1.24 -3.66
C CYS A 478 -1.68 0.11 -2.96
N ASP A 479 -2.39 1.16 -3.41
CA ASP A 479 -2.41 2.46 -2.72
C ASP A 479 -2.93 2.32 -1.29
N THR A 480 -4.02 1.58 -1.06
CA THR A 480 -4.58 1.33 0.27
C THR A 480 -3.64 0.50 1.15
N ILE A 481 -3.07 -0.59 0.62
CA ILE A 481 -2.09 -1.43 1.33
C ILE A 481 -0.89 -0.60 1.74
N PHE A 482 -0.27 0.11 0.79
CA PHE A 482 0.93 0.90 1.05
C PHE A 482 0.66 2.00 2.08
N THR A 483 -0.48 2.68 1.97
CA THR A 483 -0.90 3.71 2.93
C THR A 483 -1.10 3.15 4.33
N TYR A 484 -1.73 1.97 4.46
CA TYR A 484 -1.93 1.30 5.74
C TYR A 484 -0.60 0.93 6.41
N TYR A 485 0.30 0.25 5.70
CA TYR A 485 1.60 -0.17 6.26
C TYR A 485 2.52 1.02 6.55
N LYS A 486 2.49 2.08 5.73
CA LYS A 486 3.16 3.35 6.02
C LYS A 486 2.64 4.00 7.30
N SER A 487 1.32 4.05 7.46
CA SER A 487 0.68 4.65 8.63
C SER A 487 1.02 3.85 9.89
N TRP A 488 1.01 2.52 9.80
CA TRP A 488 1.37 1.63 10.91
C TRP A 488 2.84 1.84 11.31
N ALA A 489 3.77 1.81 10.35
CA ALA A 489 5.19 2.07 10.62
C ALA A 489 5.42 3.46 11.24
N ALA A 490 4.76 4.49 10.72
CA ALA A 490 4.88 5.85 11.23
C ALA A 490 4.32 6.01 12.66
N SER A 491 3.23 5.30 12.98
CA SER A 491 2.64 5.27 14.32
C SER A 491 3.56 4.57 15.33
N GLU A 492 4.18 3.45 14.94
CA GLU A 492 5.11 2.67 15.78
C GLU A 492 6.41 3.44 16.08
N LEU A 493 6.85 4.29 15.15
CA LEU A 493 8.07 5.10 15.30
C LEU A 493 7.87 6.44 16.03
N LEU A 494 6.67 6.75 16.52
CA LEU A 494 6.43 7.94 17.34
C LEU A 494 6.98 7.74 18.77
N ASP A 495 7.58 8.79 19.33
CA ASP A 495 8.09 8.76 20.70
C ASP A 495 6.94 8.55 21.71
N PRO A 496 6.98 7.50 22.56
CA PRO A 496 5.99 7.29 23.60
C PRO A 496 5.80 8.49 24.53
N SER A 497 6.87 9.26 24.79
CA SER A 497 6.84 10.45 25.64
C SER A 497 6.03 11.59 24.99
N PHE A 498 6.11 11.72 23.67
CA PHE A 498 5.32 12.67 22.89
C PHE A 498 3.84 12.31 22.90
N LEU A 499 3.51 11.02 22.75
CA LEU A 499 2.13 10.54 22.81
C LEU A 499 1.51 10.76 24.20
N PHE A 500 2.27 10.50 25.27
CA PHE A 500 1.84 10.74 26.64
C PHE A 500 1.56 12.23 26.90
N ALA A 501 2.37 13.13 26.37
CA ALA A 501 2.21 14.58 26.58
C ALA A 501 0.97 15.16 25.88
N LEU A 502 0.47 14.53 24.82
CA LEU A 502 -0.64 15.05 24.01
C LEU A 502 -2.02 14.60 24.48
N ASP A 503 -2.14 13.54 25.28
CA ASP A 503 -3.41 12.94 25.73
C ASP A 503 -4.42 12.62 24.60
N ILE A 504 -3.91 12.49 23.36
CA ILE A 504 -4.68 12.26 22.11
C ILE A 504 -4.11 11.06 21.34
N GLY A 505 -3.58 10.06 22.06
CA GLY A 505 -2.91 8.89 21.46
C GLY A 505 -3.78 8.12 20.46
N GLU A 506 -5.10 8.08 20.67
CA GLU A 506 -6.05 7.41 19.76
C GLU A 506 -6.04 7.99 18.35
N LYS A 507 -5.75 9.28 18.19
CA LYS A 507 -5.71 9.95 16.87
C LYS A 507 -4.59 9.44 15.98
N PHE A 508 -3.50 8.97 16.58
CA PHE A 508 -2.33 8.44 15.88
C PHE A 508 -2.36 6.90 15.78
N SER A 509 -3.38 6.26 16.36
CA SER A 509 -3.57 4.82 16.30
C SER A 509 -4.14 4.41 14.95
N VAL A 510 -3.56 3.38 14.34
CA VAL A 510 -4.04 2.81 13.07
C VAL A 510 -4.93 1.61 13.36
N GLN A 511 -6.14 1.61 12.82
CA GLN A 511 -7.08 0.49 12.96
C GLN A 511 -6.57 -0.72 12.17
N PRO A 512 -6.50 -1.92 12.78
CA PRO A 512 -5.93 -3.09 12.12
C PRO A 512 -6.78 -3.55 10.94
N MET A 513 -6.16 -3.71 9.78
CA MET A 513 -6.80 -4.23 8.55
C MET A 513 -6.33 -5.66 8.24
N ARG A 514 -7.19 -6.43 7.55
CA ARG A 514 -6.96 -7.86 7.25
C ARG A 514 -6.48 -8.10 5.82
N PHE A 515 -5.26 -7.64 5.51
CA PHE A 515 -4.65 -7.88 4.19
C PHE A 515 -4.03 -9.28 4.04
N SER A 516 -3.73 -9.98 5.15
CA SER A 516 -2.93 -11.21 5.14
C SER A 516 -3.54 -12.34 4.29
N ALA A 517 -4.86 -12.49 4.28
CA ALA A 517 -5.54 -13.48 3.45
C ALA A 517 -5.38 -13.14 1.96
N LEU A 518 -5.57 -11.87 1.59
CA LEU A 518 -5.48 -11.37 0.21
C LEU A 518 -4.06 -11.47 -0.35
N LEU A 519 -3.04 -11.11 0.44
CA LEU A 519 -1.63 -11.15 0.05
C LEU A 519 -1.10 -12.59 -0.17
N LYS A 520 -1.79 -13.60 0.39
CA LYS A 520 -1.47 -15.02 0.20
C LYS A 520 -2.07 -15.62 -1.06
N ILE A 521 -2.99 -14.93 -1.73
CA ILE A 521 -3.66 -15.43 -2.93
C ILE A 521 -2.69 -15.39 -4.12
N THR A 522 -2.39 -16.57 -4.68
CA THR A 522 -1.45 -16.72 -5.81
C THR A 522 -2.13 -17.05 -7.13
N ARG A 523 -3.41 -17.44 -7.11
CA ARG A 523 -4.14 -17.89 -8.31
C ARG A 523 -5.57 -17.38 -8.26
N VAL A 524 -5.83 -16.33 -9.01
CA VAL A 524 -7.19 -15.81 -9.27
C VAL A 524 -7.60 -16.27 -10.67
N LYS A 525 -8.75 -16.94 -10.79
CA LYS A 525 -9.30 -17.34 -12.08
C LYS A 525 -10.29 -16.28 -12.55
N LEU A 526 -9.99 -15.64 -13.68
CA LEU A 526 -10.82 -14.58 -14.25
C LEU A 526 -10.80 -14.67 -15.77
N LEU A 527 -11.97 -14.77 -16.40
CA LEU A 527 -12.16 -14.95 -17.85
C LEU A 527 -11.29 -16.07 -18.43
N GLY A 528 -11.16 -17.18 -17.70
CA GLY A 528 -10.31 -18.33 -18.07
C GLY A 528 -8.80 -18.14 -17.85
N ARG A 529 -8.35 -16.93 -17.52
CA ARG A 529 -6.94 -16.62 -17.19
C ARG A 529 -6.65 -17.00 -15.74
N THR A 530 -5.40 -17.36 -15.44
CA THR A 530 -4.93 -17.56 -14.06
C THR A 530 -3.95 -16.45 -13.70
N ILE A 531 -4.39 -15.51 -12.87
CA ILE A 531 -3.65 -14.32 -12.50
C ILE A 531 -2.94 -14.56 -11.15
N ASN A 532 -1.65 -14.24 -11.09
CA ASN A 532 -0.89 -14.26 -9.85
C ASN A 532 -0.97 -12.92 -9.12
N LEU A 533 -2.00 -12.76 -8.30
CA LEU A 533 -2.28 -11.53 -7.56
C LEU A 533 -1.10 -11.12 -6.66
N ARG A 534 -0.50 -12.08 -5.94
CA ARG A 534 0.68 -11.82 -5.09
C ARG A 534 1.84 -11.20 -5.86
N SER A 535 2.13 -11.71 -7.07
CA SER A 535 3.21 -11.18 -7.92
C SER A 535 2.92 -9.76 -8.40
N LEU A 536 1.69 -9.50 -8.86
CA LEU A 536 1.28 -8.17 -9.33
C LEU A 536 1.34 -7.12 -8.21
N ILE A 537 0.86 -7.48 -7.01
CA ILE A 537 0.95 -6.60 -5.84
C ILE A 537 2.41 -6.36 -5.47
N SER A 538 3.25 -7.40 -5.47
CA SER A 538 4.68 -7.26 -5.12
C SER A 538 5.42 -6.36 -6.10
N GLU A 539 5.21 -6.52 -7.41
CA GLU A 539 5.81 -5.68 -8.45
C GLU A 539 5.41 -4.20 -8.30
N ARG A 540 4.11 -3.95 -8.07
CA ARG A 540 3.61 -2.58 -7.90
C ARG A 540 4.11 -1.93 -6.61
N LEU A 541 4.14 -2.67 -5.50
CA LEU A 541 4.69 -2.17 -4.24
C LEU A 541 6.20 -1.91 -4.33
N ASN A 542 6.95 -2.76 -5.04
CA ASN A 542 8.37 -2.53 -5.35
C ASN A 542 8.58 -1.22 -6.12
N LYS A 543 7.71 -0.92 -7.10
CA LYS A 543 7.73 0.35 -7.84
C LYS A 543 7.38 1.54 -6.94
N MET A 544 6.31 1.43 -6.15
CA MET A 544 5.89 2.48 -5.22
C MET A 544 6.95 2.80 -4.16
N CYS A 545 7.67 1.80 -3.65
CA CYS A 545 8.78 2.03 -2.73
C CYS A 545 9.90 2.85 -3.38
N ARG A 546 10.28 2.55 -4.63
CA ARG A 546 11.30 3.30 -5.37
C ARG A 546 10.87 4.74 -5.66
N GLU A 547 9.65 4.92 -6.19
CA GLU A 547 9.05 6.25 -6.40
C GLU A 547 9.00 7.05 -5.10
N ASN A 548 8.77 6.39 -3.96
CA ASN A 548 8.77 7.04 -2.67
C ASN A 548 10.17 7.47 -2.21
N ILE A 549 11.20 6.65 -2.41
CA ILE A 549 12.60 7.02 -2.13
C ILE A 549 13.03 8.21 -3.01
N GLU A 550 12.73 8.16 -4.30
CA GLU A 550 13.03 9.23 -5.26
C GLU A 550 12.38 10.55 -4.82
N PHE A 551 11.09 10.52 -4.49
CA PHE A 551 10.37 11.66 -3.95
C PHE A 551 11.02 12.25 -2.69
N LEU A 552 11.45 11.38 -1.75
CA LEU A 552 12.10 11.83 -0.52
C LEU A 552 13.44 12.52 -0.81
N PHE A 553 14.21 12.04 -1.78
CA PHE A 553 15.44 12.70 -2.23
C PHE A 553 15.16 14.04 -2.92
N ASP A 554 14.21 14.11 -3.84
CA ASP A 554 13.83 15.36 -4.51
C ASP A 554 13.36 16.42 -3.50
N ARG A 555 12.57 15.98 -2.50
CA ARG A 555 12.17 16.83 -1.38
C ARG A 555 13.37 17.34 -0.60
N PHE A 556 14.30 16.47 -0.22
CA PHE A 556 15.51 16.89 0.50
C PHE A 556 16.34 17.89 -0.32
N GLU A 557 16.51 17.65 -1.63
CA GLU A 557 17.25 18.51 -2.56
C GLU A 557 16.64 19.91 -2.69
N SER A 558 15.32 20.04 -2.51
CA SER A 558 14.59 21.31 -2.49
C SER A 558 14.75 22.14 -1.20
N GLN A 559 15.24 21.54 -0.10
CA GLN A 559 15.27 22.19 1.22
C GLN A 559 16.68 22.69 1.59
N ASP A 560 16.98 22.94 2.87
CA ASP A 560 18.36 23.18 3.36
C ASP A 560 18.97 21.87 3.92
N ILE A 561 20.23 21.94 4.36
CA ILE A 561 20.95 20.76 4.88
C ILE A 561 20.34 20.25 6.19
N CYS A 562 19.65 21.11 6.95
CA CYS A 562 19.06 20.74 8.23
C CYS A 562 17.93 19.72 8.07
N ALA A 563 17.28 19.69 6.90
CA ALA A 563 16.28 18.69 6.51
C ALA A 563 16.82 17.25 6.42
N ILE A 564 18.13 17.01 6.62
CA ILE A 564 18.70 15.66 6.56
C ILE A 564 18.16 14.74 7.67
N VAL A 565 17.82 15.32 8.82
CA VAL A 565 17.19 14.61 9.94
C VAL A 565 15.75 14.20 9.58
N GLU A 566 15.02 15.06 8.87
CA GLU A 566 13.69 14.73 8.33
C GLU A 566 13.79 13.61 7.29
N LEU A 567 14.76 13.69 6.37
CA LEU A 567 14.99 12.67 5.36
C LEU A 567 15.29 11.31 6.00
N GLU A 568 16.22 11.26 6.97
CA GLU A 568 16.53 10.04 7.71
C GLU A 568 15.27 9.45 8.33
N LYS A 569 14.48 10.27 9.04
CA LYS A 569 13.28 9.77 9.72
C LYS A 569 12.23 9.23 8.76
N LEU A 570 12.01 9.90 7.63
CA LEU A 570 11.06 9.43 6.60
C LEU A 570 11.54 8.15 5.92
N LEU A 571 12.86 7.99 5.73
CA LEU A 571 13.44 6.74 5.22
C LEU A 571 13.33 5.60 6.24
N GLU A 572 13.49 5.85 7.55
CA GLU A 572 13.22 4.86 8.60
C GLU A 572 11.76 4.39 8.58
N VAL A 573 10.81 5.31 8.43
CA VAL A 573 9.38 4.98 8.30
C VAL A 573 9.12 4.10 7.08
N LEU A 574 9.74 4.44 5.94
CA LEU A 574 9.61 3.63 4.72
C LEU A 574 10.27 2.25 4.88
N GLN A 575 11.43 2.18 5.51
CA GLN A 575 12.13 0.93 5.77
C GLN A 575 11.29 0.00 6.67
N LEU A 576 10.75 0.51 7.78
CA LEU A 576 9.90 -0.28 8.65
C LEU A 576 8.61 -0.73 7.93
N ALA A 577 8.00 0.13 7.12
CA ALA A 577 6.85 -0.25 6.30
C ALA A 577 7.19 -1.38 5.30
N HIS A 578 8.37 -1.33 4.68
CA HIS A 578 8.89 -2.39 3.81
C HIS A 578 9.11 -3.70 4.59
N GLU A 579 9.71 -3.65 5.77
CA GLU A 579 9.92 -4.82 6.64
C GLU A 579 8.59 -5.46 7.07
N LEU A 580 7.57 -4.66 7.37
CA LEU A 580 6.23 -5.14 7.68
C LEU A 580 5.56 -5.82 6.47
N LEU A 581 5.70 -5.24 5.28
CA LEU A 581 5.21 -5.84 4.03
C LEU A 581 5.92 -7.16 3.69
N CYS A 582 7.23 -7.25 3.94
CA CYS A 582 8.04 -8.43 3.71
C CYS A 582 7.65 -9.65 4.57
N LYS A 583 6.84 -9.47 5.62
CA LYS A 583 6.28 -10.60 6.39
C LYS A 583 5.33 -11.46 5.55
N ASP A 584 4.55 -10.84 4.67
CA ASP A 584 3.57 -11.53 3.83
C ASP A 584 4.00 -11.61 2.35
N LEU A 585 4.82 -10.67 1.87
CA LEU A 585 5.25 -10.55 0.48
C LEU A 585 6.75 -10.75 0.29
N THR A 586 7.13 -11.18 -0.91
CA THR A 586 8.54 -11.25 -1.32
C THR A 586 8.86 -10.02 -2.15
N LEU A 587 9.44 -9.01 -1.51
CA LEU A 587 9.87 -7.75 -2.13
C LEU A 587 11.39 -7.74 -2.32
N ASP A 588 11.90 -6.81 -3.14
CA ASP A 588 13.35 -6.64 -3.28
C ASP A 588 13.94 -6.11 -1.96
N SER A 589 15.22 -6.34 -1.70
CA SER A 589 15.87 -5.81 -0.49
C SER A 589 15.81 -4.28 -0.47
N PHE A 590 15.36 -3.69 0.65
CA PHE A 590 15.34 -2.24 0.83
C PHE A 590 16.72 -1.61 0.62
N THR A 591 17.78 -2.29 1.06
CA THR A 591 19.17 -1.82 0.87
C THR A 591 19.57 -1.74 -0.60
N LEU A 592 19.05 -2.64 -1.44
CA LEU A 592 19.28 -2.62 -2.89
C LEU A 592 18.49 -1.48 -3.54
N MET A 593 17.20 -1.32 -3.18
CA MET A 593 16.39 -0.20 -3.67
C MET A 593 17.00 1.15 -3.31
N LEU A 594 17.44 1.32 -2.06
CA LEU A 594 18.09 2.55 -1.61
C LEU A 594 19.41 2.80 -2.37
N SER A 595 20.23 1.77 -2.55
CA SER A 595 21.50 1.88 -3.29
C SER A 595 21.28 2.22 -4.76
N GLU A 596 20.25 1.64 -5.38
CA GLU A 596 19.82 1.92 -6.76
C GLU A 596 19.44 3.40 -6.90
N MET A 597 18.57 3.91 -6.02
CA MET A 597 18.09 5.29 -6.04
C MET A 597 19.16 6.32 -5.63
N GLN A 598 20.15 5.91 -4.84
CA GLN A 598 21.36 6.70 -4.55
C GLN A 598 22.38 6.67 -5.71
N GLU A 599 22.11 5.94 -6.79
CA GLU A 599 23.02 5.72 -7.93
C GLU A 599 24.36 5.04 -7.55
N ASN A 600 24.39 4.29 -6.43
CA ASN A 600 25.59 3.62 -5.90
C ASN A 600 25.92 2.27 -6.58
N VAL A 601 25.04 1.79 -7.46
CA VAL A 601 25.11 0.47 -8.12
C VAL A 601 25.78 0.54 -9.51
N SER A 602 25.91 1.73 -10.09
CA SER A 602 26.55 1.91 -11.40
C SER A 602 28.08 1.78 -11.32
N LEU A 603 28.67 1.02 -12.25
CA LEU A 603 30.13 0.88 -12.42
C LEU A 603 30.87 2.22 -12.65
N VAL A 604 30.13 3.26 -13.04
CA VAL A 604 30.67 4.59 -13.37
C VAL A 604 30.48 5.59 -12.22
N SER A 605 29.61 5.28 -11.25
CA SER A 605 29.29 6.17 -10.13
C SER A 605 29.86 5.62 -8.82
N TYR A 606 31.04 6.10 -8.45
CA TYR A 606 31.73 5.72 -7.20
C TYR A 606 31.29 6.59 -6.00
N SER A 607 30.40 7.57 -6.22
CA SER A 607 29.94 8.54 -5.23
C SER A 607 28.42 8.70 -5.33
N GLY A 608 27.68 8.45 -4.25
CA GLY A 608 26.21 8.49 -4.29
C GLY A 608 25.62 9.87 -4.57
N ARG A 609 24.39 9.91 -5.10
CA ARG A 609 23.61 11.12 -5.46
C ARG A 609 23.65 12.21 -4.39
N LEU A 610 23.49 11.81 -3.12
CA LEU A 610 23.58 12.73 -1.98
C LEU A 610 24.94 13.42 -1.90
N ALA A 611 26.04 12.67 -2.06
CA ALA A 611 27.40 13.20 -2.06
C ALA A 611 27.64 14.13 -3.25
N THR A 612 27.32 13.69 -4.47
CA THR A 612 27.68 14.39 -5.72
C THR A 612 26.84 15.63 -5.98
N GLN A 613 25.51 15.55 -5.78
CA GLN A 613 24.61 16.62 -6.21
C GLN A 613 24.48 17.76 -5.21
N ARG A 614 24.80 17.57 -3.92
CA ARG A 614 24.62 18.60 -2.91
C ARG A 614 25.91 19.04 -2.22
N PHE A 615 26.83 18.11 -1.97
CA PHE A 615 28.06 18.41 -1.24
C PHE A 615 29.28 18.69 -2.13
N VAL A 616 29.30 18.18 -3.37
CA VAL A 616 30.48 18.25 -4.27
C VAL A 616 30.21 19.08 -5.54
N ARG A 617 29.18 19.95 -5.57
CA ARG A 617 28.90 20.77 -6.78
C ARG A 617 30.12 21.57 -7.24
N SER A 618 30.40 21.48 -8.55
CA SER A 618 31.52 22.09 -9.27
C SER A 618 31.72 23.58 -8.99
N SER A 619 32.99 23.99 -8.91
CA SER A 619 33.52 25.29 -8.44
C SER A 619 33.24 26.51 -9.33
N ARG A 620 32.16 26.50 -10.12
CA ARG A 620 31.77 27.62 -11.01
C ARG A 620 30.29 27.94 -10.85
N VAL A 621 29.89 28.50 -9.71
CA VAL A 621 28.57 29.16 -9.58
C VAL A 621 28.76 30.51 -8.88
N PRO A 622 28.21 31.63 -9.41
CA PRO A 622 28.30 32.94 -8.76
C PRO A 622 27.45 32.98 -7.46
N PRO A 623 27.66 33.98 -6.59
CA PRO A 623 26.97 34.13 -5.30
C PRO A 623 25.54 34.68 -5.46
N VAL A 624 24.76 34.12 -6.39
CA VAL A 624 23.32 34.40 -6.50
C VAL A 624 22.60 33.40 -5.59
N PRO A 625 21.60 33.81 -4.78
CA PRO A 625 20.76 32.87 -4.04
C PRO A 625 20.21 31.84 -5.03
N VAL A 626 20.64 30.59 -4.88
CA VAL A 626 20.16 29.49 -5.73
C VAL A 626 18.66 29.44 -5.55
N GLN A 627 17.92 29.74 -6.61
CA GLN A 627 16.46 29.63 -6.63
C GLN A 627 16.15 28.15 -6.40
N LYS A 628 15.75 27.82 -5.17
CA LYS A 628 15.48 26.43 -4.81
C LYS A 628 14.27 25.95 -5.63
N PRO A 629 14.32 24.74 -6.21
CA PRO A 629 13.15 24.17 -6.87
C PRO A 629 12.00 24.06 -5.86
N SER A 630 10.75 24.19 -6.34
CA SER A 630 9.57 24.06 -5.49
C SER A 630 9.49 22.67 -4.88
N VAL A 631 9.08 22.58 -3.60
CA VAL A 631 8.86 21.29 -2.92
C VAL A 631 7.81 20.49 -3.70
N PRO A 632 8.09 19.23 -4.07
CA PRO A 632 7.13 18.41 -4.79
C PRO A 632 5.89 18.16 -3.92
N GLN A 633 4.70 18.39 -4.49
CA GLN A 633 3.44 18.02 -3.85
C GLN A 633 3.17 16.54 -4.08
N ALA A 634 2.89 15.81 -3.00
CA ALA A 634 2.57 14.39 -3.08
C ALA A 634 1.43 14.04 -2.12
N LYS A 635 0.78 12.91 -2.41
CA LYS A 635 -0.25 12.31 -1.57
C LYS A 635 0.30 12.02 -0.15
N PRO A 636 -0.54 12.00 0.90
CA PRO A 636 -0.10 11.73 2.27
C PRO A 636 0.69 10.41 2.46
N ASN A 637 0.42 9.40 1.63
CA ASN A 637 1.12 8.12 1.64
C ASN A 637 2.60 8.21 1.22
N PHE A 638 2.99 9.27 0.50
CA PHE A 638 4.40 9.52 0.20
C PHE A 638 5.21 9.98 1.42
N TYR A 639 4.53 10.41 2.49
CA TYR A 639 5.14 10.79 3.76
C TYR A 639 4.92 9.68 4.80
N CYS A 640 4.05 9.91 5.79
CA CYS A 640 3.77 9.03 6.92
C CYS A 640 2.38 8.36 6.84
N GLY A 641 1.73 8.36 5.67
CA GLY A 641 0.45 7.67 5.46
C GLY A 641 -0.76 8.60 5.59
N THR A 642 -1.02 9.14 6.79
CA THR A 642 -2.15 10.05 7.07
C THR A 642 -1.72 11.49 7.29
N GLN A 643 -2.63 12.44 7.09
CA GLN A 643 -2.34 13.86 7.31
C GLN A 643 -1.99 14.17 8.78
N ASP A 644 -2.61 13.45 9.72
CA ASP A 644 -2.34 13.60 11.15
C ASP A 644 -0.93 13.10 11.51
N LEU A 645 -0.53 11.92 11.03
CA LEU A 645 0.83 11.40 11.22
C LEU A 645 1.88 12.30 10.55
N ASN A 646 1.57 12.84 9.36
CA ASN A 646 2.45 13.81 8.70
C ASN A 646 2.67 15.05 9.57
N SER A 647 1.62 15.56 10.22
CA SER A 647 1.72 16.74 11.09
C SER A 647 2.56 16.46 12.36
N ALA A 648 2.45 15.26 12.93
CA ALA A 648 3.23 14.84 14.09
C ALA A 648 4.72 14.73 13.74
N HIS A 649 5.07 13.98 12.68
CA HIS A 649 6.46 13.83 12.23
C HIS A 649 7.06 15.16 11.73
N GLN A 650 6.26 16.03 11.13
CA GLN A 650 6.72 17.37 10.76
C GLN A 650 7.01 18.24 12.01
N SER A 651 6.27 18.07 13.10
CA SER A 651 6.54 18.79 14.35
C SER A 651 7.89 18.39 14.95
N PHE A 652 8.26 17.11 14.85
CA PHE A 652 9.60 16.65 15.18
C PHE A 652 10.67 17.26 14.26
N ALA A 653 10.47 17.24 12.94
CA ALA A 653 11.41 17.82 11.99
C ALA A 653 11.70 19.32 12.23
N ARG A 654 10.68 20.09 12.66
CA ARG A 654 10.82 21.52 13.00
C ARG A 654 11.77 21.78 14.16
N LEU A 655 11.97 20.82 15.07
CA LEU A 655 12.94 20.97 16.16
C LEU A 655 14.38 21.04 15.61
N HIS A 656 14.63 20.42 14.47
CA HIS A 656 15.95 20.30 13.86
C HIS A 656 16.19 21.26 12.68
N SER A 657 15.20 22.09 12.29
CA SER A 657 15.33 22.99 11.14
C SER A 657 16.06 24.29 11.44
N ALA A 658 16.08 24.74 12.70
CA ALA A 658 16.61 26.06 13.09
C ALA A 658 18.11 26.08 13.42
N PHE A 659 18.78 24.92 13.45
CA PHE A 659 20.20 24.82 13.79
C PHE A 659 20.87 23.66 13.03
N PHE A 660 22.21 23.61 13.06
CA PHE A 660 23.01 22.51 12.55
C PHE A 660 24.00 22.04 13.62
N GLY A 661 24.06 20.75 13.92
CA GLY A 661 24.90 20.21 14.99
C GLY A 661 25.08 18.69 14.96
N ILE A 662 25.32 18.09 16.12
CA ILE A 662 25.58 16.64 16.30
C ILE A 662 24.49 15.75 15.67
N PRO A 663 23.17 16.01 15.86
CA PRO A 663 22.12 15.17 15.27
C PRO A 663 22.22 15.11 13.74
N HIS A 664 22.50 16.25 13.09
CA HIS A 664 22.66 16.31 11.65
C HIS A 664 23.88 15.53 11.17
N MET A 665 24.98 15.55 11.92
CA MET A 665 26.18 14.76 11.60
C MET A 665 25.93 13.25 11.71
N HIS A 666 25.12 12.80 12.67
CA HIS A 666 24.69 11.39 12.73
C HIS A 666 23.90 11.01 11.47
N SER A 667 22.93 11.83 11.06
CA SER A 667 22.13 11.58 9.85
C SER A 667 23.00 11.55 8.59
N ILE A 668 24.00 12.46 8.50
CA ILE A 668 24.99 12.48 7.41
C ILE A 668 25.75 11.15 7.35
N ILE A 669 26.32 10.70 8.46
CA ILE A 669 27.13 9.46 8.49
C ILE A 669 26.27 8.24 8.13
N ARG A 670 25.05 8.14 8.67
CA ARG A 670 24.14 7.02 8.40
C ARG A 670 23.67 6.95 6.95
N LEU A 671 23.32 8.09 6.35
CA LEU A 671 22.78 8.13 4.98
C LEU A 671 23.85 8.04 3.90
N LEU A 672 25.02 8.67 4.09
CA LEU A 672 26.14 8.60 3.13
C LEU A 672 26.90 7.26 3.21
N GLY A 673 26.98 6.69 4.42
CA GLY A 673 27.77 5.49 4.70
C GLY A 673 29.28 5.68 4.54
N SER A 674 30.04 4.65 4.91
CA SER A 674 31.51 4.66 4.90
C SER A 674 32.12 4.83 3.49
N ARG A 675 31.39 4.46 2.43
CA ARG A 675 31.87 4.55 1.04
C ARG A 675 31.86 5.98 0.49
N SER A 676 30.82 6.76 0.79
CA SER A 676 30.65 8.11 0.23
C SER A 676 31.22 9.21 1.12
N LEU A 677 31.38 8.96 2.41
CA LEU A 677 31.87 9.94 3.38
C LEU A 677 33.26 10.52 3.06
N PRO A 678 34.27 9.73 2.61
CA PRO A 678 35.57 10.28 2.25
C PRO A 678 35.51 11.32 1.11
N TRP A 679 34.56 11.20 0.19
CA TRP A 679 34.37 12.17 -0.90
C TRP A 679 33.86 13.51 -0.40
N LEU A 680 32.94 13.50 0.58
CA LEU A 680 32.50 14.71 1.28
C LEU A 680 33.68 15.40 1.96
N ILE A 681 34.47 14.63 2.73
CA ILE A 681 35.66 15.13 3.41
C ILE A 681 36.63 15.77 2.41
N ARG A 682 36.92 15.08 1.30
CA ARG A 682 37.83 15.58 0.26
C ARG A 682 37.34 16.89 -0.35
N ALA A 683 36.05 16.99 -0.69
CA ALA A 683 35.47 18.19 -1.30
C ALA A 683 35.49 19.40 -0.35
N LEU A 684 35.21 19.18 0.95
CA LEU A 684 35.32 20.21 1.97
C LEU A 684 36.77 20.72 2.10
N LEU A 685 37.75 19.81 2.10
CA LEU A 685 39.18 20.17 2.16
C LEU A 685 39.65 20.89 0.89
N ASP A 686 39.19 20.48 -0.29
CA ASP A 686 39.45 21.20 -1.54
C ASP A 686 38.85 22.61 -1.52
N HIS A 687 37.67 22.78 -0.92
CA HIS A 687 37.08 24.10 -0.71
C HIS A 687 37.94 24.97 0.23
N VAL A 688 38.44 24.42 1.34
CA VAL A 688 39.39 25.12 2.23
C VAL A 688 40.63 25.55 1.45
N SER A 689 41.19 24.67 0.61
CA SER A 689 42.36 24.99 -0.21
C SER A 689 42.10 26.14 -1.20
N ASN A 690 40.96 26.11 -1.88
CA ASN A 690 40.55 27.17 -2.80
C ASN A 690 40.32 28.50 -2.06
N LYS A 691 39.74 28.45 -0.85
CA LYS A 691 39.49 29.64 -0.04
C LYS A 691 40.77 30.27 0.50
N ILE A 692 41.73 29.48 0.96
CA ILE A 692 43.07 29.97 1.34
C ILE A 692 43.74 30.66 0.14
N THR A 693 43.65 30.05 -1.04
CA THR A 693 44.18 30.63 -2.29
C THR A 693 43.52 31.97 -2.61
N SER A 694 42.19 32.08 -2.45
CA SER A 694 41.47 33.33 -2.68
C SER A 694 41.73 34.40 -1.60
N LEU A 695 42.06 33.97 -0.38
CA LEU A 695 42.33 34.84 0.77
C LEU A 695 43.68 35.56 0.64
N GLU A 696 44.67 34.94 -0.01
CA GLU A 696 46.00 35.51 -0.22
C GLU A 696 46.03 36.95 -0.78
N PRO A 697 45.39 37.27 -1.92
CA PRO A 697 45.42 38.62 -2.45
C PRO A 697 44.75 39.64 -1.53
N MET A 698 43.75 39.22 -0.74
CA MET A 698 43.07 40.09 0.22
C MET A 698 43.99 40.43 1.39
N ILE A 699 44.66 39.42 1.96
CA ILE A 699 45.62 39.61 3.05
C ILE A 699 46.81 40.46 2.59
N THR A 700 47.36 40.20 1.40
CA THR A 700 48.42 41.02 0.81
C THR A 700 47.97 42.48 0.62
N GLY A 701 46.75 42.70 0.15
CA GLY A 701 46.17 44.04 0.02
C GLY A 701 46.00 44.79 1.34
N LEU A 702 45.78 44.08 2.46
CA LEU A 702 45.74 44.67 3.80
C LEU A 702 47.15 44.91 4.37
N GLN A 703 48.10 44.01 4.10
CA GLN A 703 49.51 44.14 4.50
C GLN A 703 50.19 45.38 3.89
N GLU A 704 49.89 45.72 2.63
CA GLU A 704 50.51 46.86 1.94
C GLU A 704 50.12 48.22 2.51
N VAL A 705 48.96 48.30 3.17
CA VAL A 705 48.37 49.56 3.65
C VAL A 705 48.71 49.83 5.12
N LEU A 706 49.09 48.79 5.87
CA LEU A 706 49.54 48.92 7.25
C LEU A 706 50.87 49.67 7.37
N PRO A 707 51.12 50.35 8.51
CA PRO A 707 52.42 50.96 8.81
C PRO A 707 53.56 49.95 8.67
N LYS A 708 54.71 50.38 8.17
CA LYS A 708 55.90 49.51 7.97
C LYS A 708 56.45 48.89 9.26
N SER A 709 56.16 49.50 10.39
CA SER A 709 56.52 49.03 11.74
C SER A 709 55.44 49.46 12.71
N ILE A 710 54.93 48.54 13.53
CA ILE A 710 53.93 48.83 14.57
C ILE A 710 54.60 48.59 15.92
N GLY A 711 54.83 49.67 16.67
CA GLY A 711 55.45 49.61 18.00
C GLY A 711 54.52 49.02 19.06
N LEU A 712 55.08 48.76 20.24
CA LEU A 712 54.28 48.45 21.43
C LEU A 712 53.42 49.66 21.82
N LEU A 713 52.22 49.39 22.33
CA LEU A 713 51.36 50.45 22.86
C LEU A 713 52.07 51.15 24.03
N PRO A 714 52.10 52.50 24.05
CA PRO A 714 52.86 53.25 25.05
C PRO A 714 52.26 53.04 26.45
N PHE A 715 53.10 52.54 27.36
CA PHE A 715 52.76 52.37 28.79
C PHE A 715 53.24 53.57 29.64
N ASP A 716 54.10 54.44 29.08
CA ASP A 716 54.64 55.63 29.76
C ASP A 716 53.67 56.81 29.64
N GLY A 717 52.62 56.79 30.46
CA GLY A 717 51.92 57.99 30.88
C GLY A 717 52.54 58.49 32.18
N GLY A 718 52.98 59.74 32.25
CA GLY A 718 53.33 60.39 33.51
C GLY A 718 52.12 60.52 34.45
N VAL A 719 52.12 61.52 35.35
CA VAL A 719 51.12 61.77 36.43
C VAL A 719 49.63 61.84 35.98
N SER A 720 49.30 61.67 34.70
CA SER A 720 47.94 61.50 34.18
C SER A 720 47.50 60.03 34.28
N GLY A 721 46.45 59.76 35.08
CA GLY A 721 46.01 58.41 35.46
C GLY A 721 45.73 57.41 34.33
N ILE A 722 45.62 56.13 34.72
CA ILE A 722 45.57 54.94 33.85
C ILE A 722 44.45 54.98 32.80
N LEU A 723 43.32 55.66 33.07
CA LEU A 723 42.24 55.89 32.08
C LEU A 723 42.72 56.63 30.82
N VAL A 724 43.63 57.60 30.97
CA VAL A 724 44.21 58.36 29.84
C VAL A 724 45.12 57.46 29.01
N ILE A 725 45.81 56.52 29.65
CA ILE A 725 46.66 55.52 28.99
C ILE A 725 45.78 54.54 28.20
N PHE A 726 44.67 54.07 28.78
CA PHE A 726 43.70 53.21 28.09
C PHE A 726 43.10 53.88 26.84
N LEU A 727 42.59 55.11 26.99
CA LEU A 727 42.03 55.88 25.86
C LEU A 727 43.10 56.21 24.80
N GLY A 728 44.33 56.49 25.24
CA GLY A 728 45.48 56.65 24.36
C GLY A 728 45.79 55.39 23.56
N CYS A 729 45.79 54.23 24.21
CA CYS A 729 46.02 52.93 23.56
C CYS A 729 44.94 52.62 22.50
N VAL A 730 43.66 52.76 22.84
CA VAL A 730 42.55 52.55 21.88
C VAL A 730 42.66 53.49 20.70
N ARG A 731 42.97 54.76 20.95
CA ARG A 731 43.16 55.77 19.89
C ARG A 731 44.37 55.47 18.99
N VAL A 732 45.49 55.04 19.55
CA VAL A 732 46.69 54.66 18.79
C VAL A 732 46.41 53.44 17.89
N VAL A 733 45.69 52.44 18.41
CA VAL A 733 45.25 51.29 17.60
C VAL A 733 44.33 51.73 16.47
N GLN A 734 43.36 52.61 16.74
CA GLN A 734 42.48 53.17 15.70
C GLN A 734 43.25 54.00 14.67
N GLU A 735 44.23 54.80 15.08
CA GLU A 735 45.08 55.57 14.16
C GLU A 735 45.91 54.64 13.26
N HIS A 736 46.39 53.50 13.77
CA HIS A 736 47.06 52.47 12.97
C HIS A 736 46.11 51.76 11.98
N LEU A 737 44.86 51.50 12.37
CA LEU A 737 43.88 50.78 11.56
C LEU A 737 43.05 51.69 10.63
N ASN A 738 43.06 53.01 10.83
CA ASN A 738 42.37 53.99 9.99
C ASN A 738 42.74 53.90 8.51
N CYS A 739 43.95 53.41 8.20
CA CYS A 739 44.41 53.17 6.84
C CYS A 739 43.52 52.17 6.07
N TRP A 740 42.80 51.28 6.78
CA TRP A 740 41.88 50.30 6.20
C TRP A 740 40.48 50.83 5.91
N GLN A 741 40.12 52.05 6.31
CA GLN A 741 38.80 52.62 6.01
C GLN A 741 38.54 52.74 4.50
N SER A 742 39.59 53.00 3.71
CA SER A 742 39.51 53.05 2.24
C SER A 742 39.35 51.69 1.56
N LYS A 743 39.47 50.58 2.32
CA LYS A 743 39.43 49.19 1.85
C LYS A 743 38.39 48.33 2.62
N SER A 744 37.21 48.90 2.91
CA SER A 744 36.15 48.22 3.67
C SER A 744 35.67 46.90 3.05
N GLU A 745 35.59 46.83 1.72
CA GLU A 745 35.19 45.62 0.99
C GLU A 745 36.20 44.47 1.14
N LEU A 746 37.50 44.78 1.10
CA LEU A 746 38.57 43.80 1.31
C LEU A 746 38.59 43.26 2.74
N LYS A 747 38.29 44.09 3.75
CA LYS A 747 38.15 43.65 5.14
C LYS A 747 37.01 42.62 5.28
N LEU A 748 35.84 42.94 4.71
CA LEU A 748 34.66 42.10 4.78
C LEU A 748 34.88 40.76 4.07
N GLU A 749 35.50 40.77 2.89
CA GLU A 749 35.78 39.55 2.14
C GLU A 749 36.86 38.69 2.83
N ALA A 750 37.87 39.30 3.45
CA ALA A 750 38.86 38.59 4.26
C ALA A 750 38.20 37.92 5.49
N LEU A 751 37.34 38.63 6.21
CA LEU A 751 36.58 38.08 7.34
C LEU A 751 35.62 36.96 6.90
N ARG A 752 34.97 37.08 5.75
CA ARG A 752 34.11 36.04 5.16
C ARG A 752 34.92 34.80 4.78
N GLY A 753 36.08 34.97 4.14
CA GLY A 753 36.98 33.88 3.80
C GLY A 753 37.49 33.13 5.03
N ILE A 754 37.92 33.86 6.07
CA ILE A 754 38.35 33.28 7.36
C ILE A 754 37.20 32.53 8.04
N LYS A 755 35.98 33.11 8.03
CA LYS A 755 34.78 32.47 8.58
C LYS A 755 34.48 31.14 7.90
N GLU A 756 34.52 31.09 6.56
CA GLU A 756 34.20 29.88 5.80
C GLU A 756 35.19 28.76 6.09
N ILE A 757 36.50 29.08 6.13
CA ILE A 757 37.55 28.14 6.53
C ILE A 757 37.28 27.60 7.94
N GLY A 758 37.02 28.49 8.91
CA GLY A 758 36.75 28.09 10.28
C GLY A 758 35.46 27.29 10.46
N SER A 759 34.42 27.59 9.67
CA SER A 759 33.15 26.84 9.69
C SER A 759 33.36 25.40 9.21
N ILE A 760 34.13 25.20 8.14
CA ILE A 760 34.44 23.86 7.63
C ILE A 760 35.29 23.10 8.64
N LEU A 761 36.33 23.71 9.21
CA LEU A 761 37.16 23.05 10.22
C LEU A 761 36.37 22.67 11.48
N TYR A 762 35.42 23.52 11.89
CA TYR A 762 34.49 23.20 12.97
C TYR A 762 33.52 22.08 12.58
N TRP A 763 33.05 22.02 11.33
CA TRP A 763 32.26 20.87 10.86
C TRP A 763 33.08 19.58 10.87
N MET A 764 34.35 19.64 10.47
CA MET A 764 35.25 18.49 10.54
C MET A 764 35.48 18.03 11.98
N SER A 765 35.50 18.94 12.96
CA SER A 765 35.58 18.58 14.39
C SER A 765 34.29 17.92 14.88
N LEU A 766 33.11 18.42 14.49
CA LEU A 766 31.84 17.77 14.80
C LEU A 766 31.74 16.37 14.17
N LEU A 767 32.14 16.23 12.90
CA LEU A 767 32.15 14.96 12.20
C LEU A 767 33.07 13.94 12.88
N ASP A 768 34.26 14.38 13.30
CA ASP A 768 35.23 13.57 14.03
C ASP A 768 34.72 13.12 15.40
N ILE A 769 34.00 13.98 16.14
CA ILE A 769 33.34 13.59 17.41
C ILE A 769 32.32 12.47 17.15
N VAL A 770 31.44 12.67 16.16
CA VAL A 770 30.35 11.71 15.88
C VAL A 770 30.89 10.38 15.33
N LEU A 771 31.91 10.41 14.47
CA LEU A 771 32.54 9.19 13.98
C LEU A 771 33.12 8.37 15.12
N ARG A 772 33.83 9.00 16.06
CA ARG A 772 34.35 8.29 17.24
C ARG A 772 33.26 7.71 18.11
N GLU A 773 32.14 8.42 18.28
CA GLU A 773 31.00 7.90 19.03
C GLU A 773 30.39 6.66 18.35
N VAL A 774 30.19 6.72 17.03
CA VAL A 774 29.70 5.59 16.22
C VAL A 774 30.67 4.41 16.27
N ASP A 775 31.96 4.66 16.06
CA ASP A 775 33.01 3.63 16.08
C ASP A 775 33.13 2.98 17.46
N THR A 776 33.05 3.78 18.54
CA THR A 776 33.07 3.27 19.92
C THR A 776 31.85 2.39 20.19
N SER A 777 30.66 2.79 19.74
CA SER A 777 29.43 2.00 19.88
C SER A 777 29.52 0.67 19.11
N GLN A 778 30.00 0.71 17.85
CA GLN A 778 30.23 -0.48 17.04
C GLN A 778 31.30 -1.39 17.66
N PHE A 779 32.37 -0.83 18.20
CA PHE A 779 33.40 -1.57 18.92
C PHE A 779 32.82 -2.28 20.15
N MET A 780 32.01 -1.60 20.98
CA MET A 780 31.38 -2.22 22.14
C MET A 780 30.48 -3.42 21.77
N GLN A 781 29.79 -3.35 20.63
CA GLN A 781 28.94 -4.44 20.13
C GLN A 781 29.76 -5.60 19.53
N THR A 782 30.91 -5.31 18.93
CA THR A 782 31.75 -6.31 18.24
C THR A 782 32.82 -6.94 19.14
N ALA A 783 33.24 -6.25 20.21
CA ALA A 783 34.30 -6.68 21.13
C ALA A 783 34.15 -8.12 21.66
N PRO A 784 32.95 -8.58 22.11
CA PRO A 784 32.79 -9.96 22.59
C PRO A 784 33.08 -11.00 21.51
N TRP A 785 32.74 -10.71 20.24
CA TRP A 785 32.94 -11.61 19.11
C TRP A 785 34.40 -11.69 18.67
N LEU A 786 35.16 -10.62 18.94
CA LEU A 786 36.61 -10.53 18.72
C LEU A 786 37.42 -11.14 19.87
N GLY A 787 36.76 -11.54 20.96
CA GLY A 787 37.41 -12.07 22.17
C GLY A 787 38.02 -10.98 23.03
N ILE A 788 37.52 -9.75 22.94
CA ILE A 788 37.97 -8.62 23.75
C ILE A 788 37.01 -8.46 24.93
N THR A 789 37.57 -8.46 26.14
CA THR A 789 36.82 -8.29 27.39
C THR A 789 37.39 -7.15 28.22
N PRO A 790 36.55 -6.44 29.00
CA PRO A 790 37.04 -5.38 29.87
C PRO A 790 37.80 -5.97 31.06
N GLY A 791 39.05 -5.53 31.26
CA GLY A 791 39.85 -5.83 32.44
C GLY A 791 39.43 -5.02 33.66
N ALA A 792 39.97 -5.38 34.83
CA ALA A 792 39.64 -4.77 36.11
C ALA A 792 39.88 -3.25 36.19
N GLU A 793 40.82 -2.73 35.38
CA GLU A 793 41.14 -1.30 35.27
C GLU A 793 40.64 -0.66 33.95
N GLY A 794 39.73 -1.33 33.22
CA GLY A 794 39.23 -0.84 31.93
C GLY A 794 40.17 -1.06 30.75
N GLN A 795 41.24 -1.84 30.91
CA GLN A 795 42.12 -2.27 29.82
C GLN A 795 41.42 -3.34 28.97
N ALA A 796 41.59 -3.30 27.65
CA ALA A 796 41.09 -4.33 26.76
C ALA A 796 41.94 -5.61 26.90
N ILE A 797 41.37 -6.67 27.47
CA ILE A 797 42.02 -7.98 27.61
C ILE A 797 41.54 -8.86 26.47
N GLN A 798 42.48 -9.36 25.67
CA GLN A 798 42.20 -10.35 24.64
C GLN A 798 42.23 -11.74 25.26
N PHE A 799 41.16 -12.52 25.06
CA PHE A 799 41.04 -13.89 25.55
C PHE A 799 42.15 -14.76 24.94
N GLN A 800 43.03 -15.33 25.78
CA GLN A 800 44.28 -16.00 25.37
C GLN A 800 44.20 -17.53 25.26
N ASP A 801 43.01 -18.12 25.10
CA ASP A 801 42.86 -19.59 25.00
C ASP A 801 42.89 -20.14 23.55
N GLY A 802 43.28 -19.33 22.56
CA GLY A 802 43.54 -19.76 21.17
C GLY A 802 43.98 -18.61 20.26
N GLU A 803 44.69 -18.91 19.16
CA GLU A 803 45.07 -17.90 18.15
C GLU A 803 43.85 -17.25 17.46
N ASP A 804 42.71 -17.94 17.48
CA ASP A 804 41.48 -17.55 16.79
C ASP A 804 40.49 -16.83 17.71
N SER A 805 39.81 -15.80 17.20
CA SER A 805 38.72 -15.14 17.91
C SER A 805 37.50 -16.07 18.08
N PRO A 806 36.58 -15.77 19.03
CA PRO A 806 35.35 -16.54 19.23
C PRO A 806 34.53 -16.75 17.94
N ILE A 807 34.44 -15.73 17.07
CA ILE A 807 33.72 -15.88 15.80
C ILE A 807 34.44 -16.83 14.83
N ILE A 808 35.77 -16.77 14.75
CA ILE A 808 36.56 -17.65 13.89
C ILE A 808 36.49 -19.09 14.40
N SER A 809 36.69 -19.31 15.70
CA SER A 809 36.62 -20.64 16.32
C SER A 809 35.24 -21.29 16.15
N LEU A 810 34.16 -20.51 16.27
CA LEU A 810 32.79 -20.95 16.01
C LEU A 810 32.64 -21.46 14.56
N PHE A 811 32.96 -20.64 13.56
CA PHE A 811 32.77 -21.05 12.16
C PHE A 811 33.76 -22.12 11.70
N LYS A 812 34.99 -22.15 12.22
CA LYS A 812 35.95 -23.24 11.99
C LYS A 812 35.43 -24.56 12.56
N SER A 813 34.90 -24.56 13.79
CA SER A 813 34.35 -25.78 14.41
C SER A 813 33.13 -26.32 13.65
N ILE A 814 32.25 -25.44 13.19
CA ILE A 814 31.09 -25.80 12.34
C ILE A 814 31.56 -26.36 11.00
N ALA A 815 32.57 -25.74 10.36
CA ALA A 815 33.11 -26.22 9.10
C ALA A 815 33.72 -27.63 9.24
N VAL A 816 34.45 -27.92 10.33
CA VAL A 816 35.03 -29.24 10.63
C VAL A 816 33.93 -30.28 10.92
N THR A 817 32.90 -29.91 11.68
CA THR A 817 31.77 -30.79 12.02
C THR A 817 30.90 -31.11 10.79
N SER A 818 30.78 -30.16 9.84
CA SER A 818 30.02 -30.38 8.59
C SER A 818 30.66 -31.43 7.68
N VAL A 819 31.99 -31.59 7.74
CA VAL A 819 32.73 -32.58 6.93
C VAL A 819 32.57 -33.99 7.51
N SER A 820 32.32 -34.10 8.81
CA SER A 820 32.19 -35.38 9.52
C SER A 820 30.75 -35.92 9.57
N ASN A 821 29.74 -35.11 9.22
CA ASN A 821 28.33 -35.49 9.36
C ASN A 821 27.58 -35.43 8.01
N PRO A 822 27.13 -36.58 7.45
CA PRO A 822 26.52 -36.66 6.10
C PRO A 822 25.11 -36.05 6.00
N SER A 823 24.54 -35.54 7.09
CA SER A 823 23.22 -34.89 7.11
C SER A 823 23.23 -33.43 6.63
N PHE A 824 24.39 -32.82 6.38
CA PHE A 824 24.49 -31.42 5.96
C PHE A 824 24.56 -31.29 4.42
N PRO A 825 23.61 -30.59 3.77
CA PRO A 825 23.51 -30.57 2.31
C PRO A 825 24.61 -29.77 1.59
N ASN A 826 25.31 -28.83 2.25
CA ASN A 826 26.34 -27.97 1.61
C ASN A 826 27.56 -27.67 2.52
N SER A 827 28.53 -28.59 2.60
CA SER A 827 29.77 -28.38 3.37
C SER A 827 30.67 -27.24 2.80
N SER A 828 30.60 -26.97 1.49
CA SER A 828 31.37 -25.89 0.83
C SER A 828 30.98 -24.49 1.33
N SER A 829 29.69 -24.24 1.56
CA SER A 829 29.17 -22.96 2.07
C SER A 829 29.72 -22.63 3.46
N PHE A 830 29.84 -23.63 4.35
CA PHE A 830 30.39 -23.43 5.70
C PHE A 830 31.91 -23.12 5.68
N ARG A 831 32.66 -23.67 4.72
CA ARG A 831 34.08 -23.27 4.52
C ARG A 831 34.21 -21.83 4.03
N VAL A 832 33.32 -21.40 3.14
CA VAL A 832 33.28 -20.00 2.69
C VAL A 832 32.94 -19.08 3.87
N LEU A 833 31.94 -19.44 4.69
CA LEU A 833 31.60 -18.69 5.91
C LEU A 833 32.78 -18.57 6.88
N SER A 834 33.54 -19.65 7.09
CA SER A 834 34.74 -19.60 7.93
C SER A 834 35.79 -18.62 7.39
N ARG A 835 36.04 -18.59 6.08
CA ARG A 835 36.97 -17.61 5.47
C ARG A 835 36.43 -16.18 5.55
N GLN A 836 35.12 -15.99 5.38
CA GLN A 836 34.50 -14.68 5.52
C GLN A 836 34.56 -14.17 6.97
N ALA A 837 34.45 -15.06 7.96
CA ALA A 837 34.63 -14.73 9.37
C ALA A 837 36.06 -14.26 9.67
N GLU A 838 37.08 -14.90 9.09
CA GLU A 838 38.49 -14.45 9.19
C GLU A 838 38.67 -13.04 8.57
N ALA A 839 38.10 -12.80 7.40
CA ALA A 839 38.14 -11.48 6.76
C ALA A 839 37.41 -10.41 7.59
N ALA A 840 36.24 -10.73 8.13
CA ALA A 840 35.48 -9.83 9.00
C ALA A 840 36.23 -9.51 10.29
N ASP A 841 36.84 -10.52 10.93
CA ASP A 841 37.64 -10.34 12.15
C ASP A 841 38.81 -9.38 11.93
N LEU A 842 39.53 -9.51 10.81
CA LEU A 842 40.59 -8.57 10.42
C LEU A 842 40.06 -7.14 10.21
N LEU A 843 38.93 -6.99 9.51
CA LEU A 843 38.33 -5.68 9.26
C LEU A 843 37.94 -4.97 10.56
N TYR A 844 37.23 -5.66 11.46
CA TYR A 844 36.80 -5.07 12.73
C TYR A 844 37.98 -4.80 13.67
N LYS A 845 39.02 -5.65 13.69
CA LYS A 845 40.26 -5.38 14.45
C LYS A 845 41.01 -4.17 13.90
N SER A 846 41.05 -3.98 12.58
CA SER A 846 41.74 -2.84 11.95
C SER A 846 41.07 -1.49 12.26
N ASN A 847 39.75 -1.49 12.46
CA ASN A 847 38.98 -0.28 12.81
C ASN A 847 39.20 0.20 14.25
N ILE A 848 39.86 -0.58 15.13
CA ILE A 848 40.12 -0.20 16.53
C ILE A 848 41.04 1.04 16.62
N ASN A 849 41.88 1.25 15.60
CA ASN A 849 42.85 2.35 15.54
C ASN A 849 42.48 3.39 14.47
N ALA A 850 41.20 3.69 14.27
CA ALA A 850 40.77 4.68 13.29
C ALA A 850 41.41 6.06 13.56
N GLY A 851 42.01 6.65 12.52
CA GLY A 851 42.65 7.97 12.60
C GLY A 851 41.61 9.10 12.73
N SER A 852 42.01 10.18 13.39
CA SER A 852 41.16 11.36 13.60
C SER A 852 40.97 12.15 12.30
N VAL A 853 39.72 12.36 11.91
CA VAL A 853 39.38 13.12 10.69
C VAL A 853 39.79 14.59 10.81
N LEU A 854 39.72 15.14 12.03
CA LEU A 854 40.16 16.51 12.32
C LEU A 854 41.69 16.64 12.19
N GLU A 855 42.46 15.67 12.68
CA GLU A 855 43.93 15.68 12.58
C GLU A 855 44.38 15.66 11.12
N TYR A 856 43.78 14.78 10.31
CA TYR A 856 44.01 14.75 8.87
C TYR A 856 43.66 16.10 8.21
N SER A 857 42.55 16.72 8.61
CA SER A 857 42.11 18.02 8.08
C SER A 857 43.08 19.15 8.41
N LEU A 858 43.63 19.15 9.63
CA LEU A 858 44.63 20.13 10.08
C LEU A 858 45.96 19.93 9.35
N ALA A 859 46.42 18.68 9.19
CA ALA A 859 47.63 18.37 8.43
C ALA A 859 47.49 18.79 6.96
N PHE A 860 46.35 18.51 6.33
CA PHE A 860 46.06 18.96 4.97
C PHE A 860 46.08 20.49 4.87
N THR A 861 45.42 21.18 5.80
CA THR A 861 45.38 22.66 5.84
C THR A 861 46.77 23.25 6.00
N SER A 862 47.61 22.65 6.85
CA SER A 862 49.01 23.04 7.03
C SER A 862 49.81 22.91 5.73
N ALA A 863 49.68 21.78 5.03
CA ALA A 863 50.34 21.58 3.72
C ALA A 863 49.90 22.60 2.66
N VAL A 864 48.65 23.07 2.71
CA VAL A 864 48.18 24.14 1.82
C VAL A 864 48.79 25.50 2.20
N LEU A 865 48.84 25.80 3.51
CA LEU A 865 49.40 27.05 4.03
C LEU A 865 50.91 27.20 3.76
N ASP A 866 51.66 26.10 3.67
CA ASP A 866 53.10 26.12 3.36
C ASP A 866 53.42 26.88 2.05
N LYS A 867 52.51 26.84 1.06
CA LYS A 867 52.63 27.60 -0.20
C LYS A 867 52.65 29.12 -0.01
N TYR A 868 52.06 29.59 1.10
CA TYR A 868 51.87 31.01 1.41
C TYR A 868 52.65 31.45 2.66
N CYS A 869 53.30 30.52 3.36
CA CYS A 869 54.02 30.77 4.62
C CYS A 869 55.05 31.90 4.49
N THR A 870 55.81 31.97 3.40
CA THR A 870 56.80 33.05 3.17
C THR A 870 56.19 34.45 2.97
N LYS A 871 54.91 34.53 2.59
CA LYS A 871 54.17 35.80 2.42
C LYS A 871 53.46 36.22 3.70
N TRP A 872 53.04 35.24 4.51
CA TRP A 872 52.24 35.45 5.73
C TRP A 872 53.07 35.35 7.01
N SER A 873 54.34 34.97 6.91
CA SER A 873 55.32 34.91 8.00
C SER A 873 56.68 35.39 7.49
N VAL A 874 57.11 36.57 7.94
CA VAL A 874 58.41 37.15 7.54
C VAL A 874 59.50 36.62 8.46
N ALA A 875 60.50 35.94 7.89
CA ALA A 875 61.67 35.53 8.66
C ALA A 875 62.45 36.78 9.15
N PRO A 876 62.74 36.90 10.46
CA PRO A 876 63.42 38.08 10.99
C PRO A 876 64.84 38.18 10.46
N LYS A 877 65.20 39.35 9.90
CA LYS A 877 66.53 39.61 9.30
C LYS A 877 67.69 39.53 10.29
N THR A 878 67.40 39.76 11.57
CA THR A 878 68.38 39.80 12.67
C THR A 878 68.53 38.46 13.38
N GLY A 879 67.70 37.45 13.07
CA GLY A 879 67.63 36.19 13.80
C GLY A 879 66.95 36.28 15.17
N PHE A 880 66.43 37.46 15.55
CA PHE A 880 65.68 37.70 16.78
C PHE A 880 64.19 37.94 16.47
N VAL A 881 63.30 37.70 17.44
CA VAL A 881 61.88 38.04 17.31
C VAL A 881 61.74 39.54 17.06
N ASP A 882 61.21 39.92 15.90
CA ASP A 882 60.96 41.31 15.56
C ASP A 882 59.64 41.76 16.20
N ILE A 883 59.74 42.65 17.18
CA ILE A 883 58.60 43.15 17.96
C ILE A 883 57.77 44.20 17.19
N THR A 884 58.30 44.69 16.06
CA THR A 884 57.69 45.74 15.26
C THR A 884 57.05 45.25 13.96
N THR A 885 56.99 43.93 13.74
CA THR A 885 56.42 43.37 12.50
C THR A 885 54.97 43.80 12.34
N SER A 886 54.64 44.17 11.10
CA SER A 886 53.27 44.52 10.70
C SER A 886 52.72 43.63 9.59
N LYS A 887 53.56 42.77 9.00
CA LYS A 887 53.23 41.95 7.83
C LYS A 887 52.82 40.52 8.16
N ASP A 888 53.08 40.02 9.37
CA ASP A 888 52.72 38.66 9.72
C ASP A 888 51.19 38.52 9.83
N PHE A 889 50.66 37.34 9.49
CA PHE A 889 49.23 37.08 9.48
C PHE A 889 48.57 37.37 10.83
N TYR A 890 49.23 37.04 11.96
CA TYR A 890 48.69 37.31 13.29
C TYR A 890 48.42 38.81 13.54
N ARG A 891 49.21 39.72 12.93
CA ARG A 891 48.98 41.18 13.03
C ARG A 891 47.78 41.61 12.20
N ILE A 892 47.63 41.04 11.01
CA ILE A 892 46.46 41.29 10.16
C ILE A 892 45.19 40.82 10.86
N TYR A 893 45.21 39.59 11.39
CA TYR A 893 44.08 39.04 12.13
C TYR A 893 43.79 39.85 13.40
N SER A 894 44.81 40.31 14.13
CA SER A 894 44.64 41.19 15.29
C SER A 894 43.95 42.51 14.93
N GLY A 895 44.34 43.14 13.81
CA GLY A 895 43.66 44.32 13.30
C GLY A 895 42.20 44.04 12.90
N LEU A 896 41.95 42.92 12.21
CA LEU A 896 40.60 42.51 11.81
C LEU A 896 39.72 42.20 13.02
N GLN A 897 40.26 41.56 14.05
CA GLN A 897 39.58 41.26 15.31
C GLN A 897 39.23 42.56 16.06
N MET A 898 40.15 43.52 16.11
CA MET A 898 39.91 44.81 16.77
C MET A 898 38.81 45.63 16.08
N GLU A 899 38.86 45.75 14.75
CA GLU A 899 37.83 46.44 13.96
C GLU A 899 36.47 45.74 14.11
N TYR A 900 36.45 44.40 14.02
CA TYR A 900 35.23 43.62 14.20
C TYR A 900 34.60 43.81 15.59
N LEU A 901 35.41 43.77 16.66
CA LEU A 901 34.94 44.00 18.03
C LEU A 901 34.43 45.42 18.24
N HIS A 902 35.04 46.40 17.58
CA HIS A 902 34.61 47.80 17.67
C HIS A 902 33.30 48.05 16.92
N GLU A 903 33.17 47.50 15.69
CA GLU A 903 31.91 47.52 14.94
C GLU A 903 30.80 46.77 15.69
N ALA A 904 31.13 45.67 16.37
CA ALA A 904 30.22 44.84 17.20
C ALA A 904 29.51 45.59 18.34
N VAL A 905 30.09 46.69 18.80
CA VAL A 905 29.59 47.46 19.96
C VAL A 905 28.83 48.72 19.53
N GLN A 906 29.05 49.19 18.30
CA GLN A 906 28.45 50.44 17.79
C GLN A 906 27.10 50.24 17.07
N VAL A 907 26.81 49.04 16.55
CA VAL A 907 25.59 48.79 15.76
C VAL A 907 24.56 48.00 16.59
N GLN A 908 23.28 48.37 16.48
CA GLN A 908 22.17 47.66 17.14
C GLN A 908 22.19 46.15 16.80
N PRO A 909 21.81 45.25 17.74
CA PRO A 909 22.07 43.81 17.71
C PRO A 909 21.53 43.02 16.49
N GLY A 910 20.75 43.63 15.59
CA GLY A 910 20.19 42.99 14.40
C GLY A 910 21.21 42.65 13.29
N HIS A 911 22.37 43.31 13.22
CA HIS A 911 23.38 43.07 12.16
C HIS A 911 24.58 42.20 12.61
N HIS A 912 24.71 41.89 13.91
CA HIS A 912 25.89 41.21 14.47
C HIS A 912 25.88 39.68 14.41
N GLY A 913 24.78 39.06 13.96
CA GLY A 913 24.70 37.61 13.78
C GLY A 913 25.48 37.04 12.58
N MET A 914 26.19 37.87 11.79
CA MET A 914 26.61 37.47 10.44
C MET A 914 27.90 36.64 10.37
N LEU A 915 28.78 36.68 11.38
CA LEU A 915 30.10 36.04 11.32
C LEU A 915 30.30 34.87 12.31
N GLY A 916 29.81 34.97 13.55
CA GLY A 916 29.86 33.89 14.55
C GLY A 916 31.28 33.48 15.00
N ASP A 917 31.37 32.45 15.84
CA ASP A 917 32.63 31.96 16.42
C ASP A 917 33.58 31.33 15.37
N SER A 918 33.07 31.04 14.17
CA SER A 918 33.83 30.47 13.05
C SER A 918 35.00 31.35 12.61
N VAL A 919 34.93 32.68 12.77
CA VAL A 919 36.06 33.56 12.45
C VAL A 919 37.26 33.27 13.35
N ALA A 920 37.02 33.04 14.64
CA ALA A 920 38.06 32.67 15.59
C ALA A 920 38.64 31.29 15.27
N TRP A 921 37.80 30.32 14.92
CA TRP A 921 38.24 29.00 14.47
C TRP A 921 39.15 29.08 13.24
N GLY A 922 38.79 29.88 12.23
CA GLY A 922 39.61 30.05 11.02
C GLY A 922 40.91 30.80 11.30
N GLY A 923 40.82 31.96 11.94
CA GLY A 923 41.96 32.84 12.22
C GLY A 923 42.98 32.20 13.17
N CYS A 924 42.51 31.65 14.29
CA CYS A 924 43.40 30.97 15.24
C CYS A 924 44.02 29.72 14.64
N THR A 925 43.30 28.96 13.79
CA THR A 925 43.91 27.79 13.11
C THR A 925 45.03 28.21 12.18
N ILE A 926 44.85 29.26 11.37
CA ILE A 926 45.92 29.76 10.49
C ILE A 926 47.11 30.25 11.31
N ILE A 927 46.87 31.04 12.37
CA ILE A 927 47.92 31.53 13.29
C ILE A 927 48.68 30.37 13.93
N TYR A 928 47.96 29.35 14.41
CA TYR A 928 48.54 28.18 15.04
C TYR A 928 49.43 27.43 14.07
N LEU A 929 48.90 27.07 12.88
CA LEU A 929 49.62 26.30 11.87
C LEU A 929 50.86 27.02 11.34
N LEU A 930 50.85 28.35 11.25
CA LEU A 930 52.00 29.18 10.89
C LEU A 930 53.05 29.33 12.02
N GLY A 931 52.80 28.80 13.22
CA GLY A 931 53.70 28.95 14.37
C GLY A 931 53.68 30.36 14.98
N GLN A 932 52.59 31.12 14.78
CA GLN A 932 52.47 32.52 15.19
C GLN A 932 51.67 32.71 16.49
N GLN A 933 51.25 31.63 17.17
CA GLN A 933 50.42 31.71 18.38
C GLN A 933 51.02 32.59 19.48
N LEU A 934 52.28 32.33 19.88
CA LEU A 934 52.92 33.08 20.96
C LEU A 934 53.09 34.57 20.60
N HIS A 935 53.36 34.86 19.33
CA HIS A 935 53.42 36.23 18.81
C HIS A 935 52.05 36.91 18.91
N PHE A 936 50.97 36.21 18.55
CA PHE A 936 49.61 36.71 18.70
C PHE A 936 49.25 36.99 20.15
N GLU A 937 49.52 36.06 21.07
CA GLU A 937 49.17 36.23 22.50
C GLU A 937 49.88 37.44 23.14
N LEU A 938 51.13 37.72 22.72
CA LEU A 938 51.93 38.85 23.21
C LEU A 938 51.55 40.20 22.56
N PHE A 939 51.23 40.18 21.27
CA PHE A 939 51.16 41.39 20.45
C PHE A 939 49.77 41.70 19.89
N ASP A 940 48.74 40.93 20.20
CA ASP A 940 47.38 41.24 19.79
C ASP A 940 46.89 42.57 20.40
N PHE A 941 46.33 43.45 19.56
CA PHE A 941 45.83 44.75 19.96
C PHE A 941 44.75 44.65 21.04
N SER A 942 43.81 43.70 20.92
CA SER A 942 42.73 43.55 21.88
C SER A 942 43.22 43.02 23.22
N HIS A 943 44.20 42.11 23.24
CA HIS A 943 44.84 41.62 24.46
C HIS A 943 45.65 42.71 25.14
N GLN A 944 46.41 43.52 24.40
CA GLN A 944 47.21 44.61 24.97
C GLN A 944 46.32 45.69 25.58
N VAL A 945 45.26 46.10 24.90
CA VAL A 945 44.25 47.04 25.43
C VAL A 945 43.57 46.48 26.67
N LEU A 946 43.23 45.18 26.68
CA LEU A 946 42.63 44.52 27.83
C LEU A 946 43.59 44.45 29.04
N ASN A 947 44.87 44.14 28.82
CA ASN A 947 45.87 44.10 29.88
C ASN A 947 46.05 45.48 30.54
N VAL A 948 46.00 46.58 29.77
CA VAL A 948 46.01 47.95 30.29
C VAL A 948 44.76 48.24 31.14
N ALA A 949 43.58 47.82 30.67
CA ALA A 949 42.32 48.00 31.39
C ALA A 949 42.25 47.19 32.70
N GLU A 950 42.79 45.96 32.73
CA GLU A 950 42.82 45.11 33.93
C GLU A 950 43.69 45.71 35.04
N VAL A 951 44.79 46.38 34.67
CA VAL A 951 45.64 47.13 35.62
C VAL A 951 44.90 48.35 36.19
N GLU A 952 44.05 49.01 35.40
CA GLU A 952 43.19 50.11 35.87
C GLU A 952 42.20 49.66 36.95
N VAL A 953 41.50 48.54 36.72
CA VAL A 953 40.52 47.98 37.65
C VAL A 953 41.19 47.52 38.95
N ALA A 954 42.41 46.99 38.88
CA ALA A 954 43.19 46.61 40.07
C ALA A 954 43.69 47.82 40.88
N SER A 955 43.90 48.97 40.23
CA SER A 955 44.40 50.21 40.87
C SER A 955 43.30 51.10 41.47
N THR A 956 42.03 50.89 41.11
CA THR A 956 40.87 51.74 41.50
C THR A 956 40.18 51.32 42.82
N THR A 957 40.74 50.40 43.60
CA THR A 957 40.24 50.08 44.95
C THR A 957 40.44 51.20 45.99
N SER A 958 41.04 52.34 45.64
CA SER A 958 41.09 53.51 46.51
C SER A 958 40.83 54.82 45.75
N ALA A 959 39.71 55.46 46.11
CA ALA A 959 39.31 56.86 45.86
C ALA A 959 38.54 57.22 44.56
N ASN A 960 37.31 57.69 44.79
CA ASN A 960 36.36 58.44 43.96
C ASN A 960 35.80 57.82 42.66
N ARG A 961 34.52 57.42 42.74
CA ARG A 961 33.63 57.05 41.64
C ARG A 961 33.39 58.23 40.69
N ASN A 962 33.96 58.18 39.50
CA ASN A 962 33.35 58.75 38.30
C ASN A 962 32.79 57.61 37.44
N SER A 963 31.68 57.04 37.88
CA SER A 963 31.01 55.86 37.28
C SER A 963 30.23 56.14 35.99
N HIS A 964 30.38 57.32 35.38
CA HIS A 964 29.63 57.71 34.17
C HIS A 964 30.41 57.55 32.86
N PHE A 965 31.72 57.26 32.89
CA PHE A 965 32.57 57.27 31.69
C PHE A 965 33.05 55.90 31.20
N LEU A 966 33.19 54.89 32.07
CA LEU A 966 33.38 53.49 31.63
C LEU A 966 32.15 52.92 30.92
N GLN A 967 30.97 53.52 31.14
CA GLN A 967 29.67 53.06 30.66
C GLN A 967 29.56 52.96 29.12
N GLY A 968 30.44 53.63 28.36
CA GLY A 968 30.52 53.54 26.90
C GLY A 968 31.49 52.48 26.34
N PHE A 969 32.45 52.01 27.14
CA PHE A 969 33.49 51.05 26.73
C PHE A 969 33.39 49.69 27.42
N GLU A 970 32.53 49.55 28.45
CA GLU A 970 32.24 48.27 29.11
C GLU A 970 31.83 47.17 28.13
N GLY A 971 30.99 47.49 27.14
CA GLY A 971 30.60 46.53 26.08
C GLY A 971 31.77 46.05 25.24
N LEU A 972 32.73 46.95 24.92
CA LEU A 972 33.92 46.62 24.14
C LEU A 972 34.91 45.78 24.96
N LEU A 973 35.14 46.13 26.23
CA LEU A 973 35.99 45.36 27.13
C LEU A 973 35.46 43.94 27.36
N GLU A 974 34.16 43.77 27.55
CA GLU A 974 33.55 42.43 27.68
C GLU A 974 33.62 41.64 26.37
N ALA A 975 33.45 42.29 25.22
CA ALA A 975 33.63 41.66 23.91
C ALA A 975 35.08 41.17 23.72
N MET A 976 36.08 41.98 24.10
CA MET A 976 37.50 41.61 24.07
C MET A 976 37.81 40.43 25.01
N LYS A 977 37.27 40.42 26.24
CA LYS A 977 37.41 39.27 27.16
C LYS A 977 36.80 38.00 26.60
N LYS A 978 35.65 38.10 25.92
CA LYS A 978 34.99 36.97 25.27
C LYS A 978 35.84 36.44 24.09
N ALA A 979 36.36 37.32 23.25
CA ALA A 979 37.25 36.97 22.15
C ALA A 979 38.54 36.28 22.64
N ARG A 980 39.20 36.83 23.67
CA ARG A 980 40.39 36.22 24.28
C ARG A 980 40.11 34.81 24.80
N ARG A 981 38.97 34.61 25.50
CA ARG A 981 38.55 33.28 25.97
C ARG A 981 38.31 32.29 24.83
N LEU A 982 37.65 32.73 23.76
CA LEU A 982 37.38 31.90 22.58
C LEU A 982 38.67 31.52 21.84
N ASN A 983 39.55 32.49 21.59
CA ASN A 983 40.84 32.26 20.94
C ASN A 983 41.69 31.26 21.74
N ASN A 984 41.80 31.45 23.06
CA ASN A 984 42.53 30.52 23.94
C ASN A 984 41.92 29.11 23.96
N HIS A 985 40.59 29.01 23.90
CA HIS A 985 39.92 27.72 23.79
C HIS A 985 40.27 27.00 22.47
N VAL A 986 40.21 27.72 21.35
CA VAL A 986 40.60 27.17 20.03
C VAL A 986 42.06 26.74 20.04
N PHE A 987 42.99 27.58 20.53
CA PHE A 987 44.42 27.21 20.62
C PHE A 987 44.66 25.99 21.51
N SER A 988 43.96 25.88 22.64
CA SER A 988 44.07 24.71 23.53
C SER A 988 43.60 23.44 22.85
N MET A 989 42.50 23.51 22.09
CA MET A 989 41.99 22.40 21.30
C MET A 989 42.96 22.02 20.18
N LEU A 990 43.51 22.99 19.45
CA LEU A 990 44.51 22.76 18.42
C LEU A 990 45.78 22.14 18.99
N LYS A 991 46.24 22.57 20.18
CA LYS A 991 47.39 21.98 20.88
C LYS A 991 47.15 20.52 21.29
N ALA A 992 45.93 20.18 21.69
CA ALA A 992 45.57 18.81 22.04
C ALA A 992 45.48 17.88 20.81
N ARG A 993 45.14 18.40 19.63
CA ARG A 993 44.94 17.62 18.40
C ARG A 993 46.15 17.61 17.48
N CYS A 994 46.91 18.70 17.42
CA CYS A 994 48.07 18.88 16.58
C CYS A 994 49.22 19.42 17.45
N PRO A 995 49.84 18.57 18.29
CA PRO A 995 50.83 19.02 19.27
C PRO A 995 52.03 19.71 18.61
N LEU A 996 52.58 20.70 19.32
CA LEU A 996 53.81 21.38 18.92
C LEU A 996 55.03 20.50 19.21
N GLU A 997 56.07 20.60 18.39
CA GLU A 997 57.35 19.91 18.61
C GLU A 997 58.42 20.85 19.16
N ASP A 998 59.33 20.30 19.96
CA ASP A 998 60.51 20.98 20.46
C ASP A 998 61.49 21.27 19.32
N LYS A 999 61.51 22.51 18.83
CA LYS A 999 62.58 23.01 17.94
C LYS A 999 63.73 23.59 18.76
N GLN A 1000 64.95 23.51 18.23
CA GLN A 1000 66.11 24.13 18.87
C GLN A 1000 66.29 25.57 18.41
N ALA A 1001 66.35 26.49 19.35
CA ALA A 1001 66.71 27.90 19.15
C ALA A 1001 67.89 28.31 20.03
N CYS A 1002 68.40 29.51 19.78
CA CYS A 1002 69.28 30.21 20.69
C CYS A 1002 68.47 31.23 21.49
N ALA A 1003 68.42 31.12 22.82
CA ALA A 1003 67.82 32.17 23.67
C ALA A 1003 68.87 33.23 24.04
N ILE A 1004 68.48 34.42 24.46
CA ILE A 1004 69.44 35.43 24.96
C ILE A 1004 69.25 35.57 26.48
N ARG A 1005 70.34 35.50 27.25
CA ARG A 1005 70.29 35.88 28.67
C ARG A 1005 70.04 37.38 28.83
N GLN A 1006 69.55 37.81 29.99
CA GLN A 1006 69.44 39.25 30.32
C GLN A 1006 70.76 40.02 30.14
N SER A 1007 71.90 39.33 30.18
CA SER A 1007 73.24 39.86 29.95
C SER A 1007 73.62 40.03 28.46
N GLY A 1008 72.73 39.71 27.51
CA GLY A 1008 73.00 39.77 26.06
C GLY A 1008 73.73 38.57 25.46
N ALA A 1009 74.07 37.55 26.26
CA ALA A 1009 74.79 36.36 25.78
C ALA A 1009 73.85 35.31 25.16
N PRO A 1010 74.16 34.73 23.99
CA PRO A 1010 73.39 33.67 23.38
C PRO A 1010 73.53 32.35 24.16
N LEU A 1011 72.40 31.72 24.44
CA LEU A 1011 72.25 30.41 25.05
C LEU A 1011 71.86 29.44 23.94
N HIS A 1012 72.82 28.64 23.48
CA HIS A 1012 72.59 27.64 22.43
C HIS A 1012 71.74 26.47 22.97
N ARG A 1013 70.89 25.90 22.10
CA ARG A 1013 70.06 24.71 22.36
C ARG A 1013 68.94 24.91 23.40
N VAL A 1014 68.26 26.05 23.36
CA VAL A 1014 66.97 26.19 24.06
C VAL A 1014 65.89 25.55 23.21
N LYS A 1015 65.13 24.64 23.82
CA LYS A 1015 63.95 24.06 23.19
C LYS A 1015 62.83 25.10 23.19
N PHE A 1016 62.19 25.28 22.05
CA PHE A 1016 60.97 26.07 21.92
C PHE A 1016 59.93 25.25 21.17
N GLU A 1017 58.68 25.30 21.62
CA GLU A 1017 57.57 24.62 20.97
C GLU A 1017 57.22 25.35 19.66
N ASN A 1018 57.12 24.63 18.55
CA ASN A 1018 56.67 25.18 17.27
C ASN A 1018 55.93 24.12 16.43
N THR A 1019 55.12 24.55 15.46
CA THR A 1019 54.36 23.64 14.60
C THR A 1019 55.27 22.79 13.71
N VAL A 1020 54.89 21.53 13.55
CA VAL A 1020 55.57 20.53 12.70
C VAL A 1020 55.30 20.83 11.23
N SER A 1021 56.27 20.56 10.34
CA SER A 1021 56.02 20.65 8.90
C SER A 1021 55.08 19.52 8.46
N ALA A 1022 54.03 19.86 7.70
CA ALA A 1022 52.97 18.92 7.31
C ALA A 1022 53.46 17.66 6.55
N PHE A 1023 54.68 17.68 5.99
CA PHE A 1023 55.26 16.55 5.27
C PHE A 1023 55.72 15.40 6.17
N GLU A 1024 55.96 15.65 7.46
CA GLU A 1024 56.40 14.62 8.41
C GLU A 1024 55.23 13.87 9.06
N THR A 1025 54.01 14.43 8.99
CA THR A 1025 52.80 13.90 9.64
C THR A 1025 51.80 13.25 8.68
N LEU A 1026 51.92 13.46 7.37
CA LEU A 1026 51.12 12.74 6.37
C LEU A 1026 51.63 11.30 6.19
N PRO A 1027 50.75 10.30 6.02
CA PRO A 1027 51.19 8.93 5.73
C PRO A 1027 52.02 8.94 4.45
N GLN A 1028 53.32 8.68 4.60
CA GLN A 1028 54.20 8.51 3.45
C GLN A 1028 53.71 7.31 2.63
N LYS A 1029 53.69 7.47 1.32
CA LYS A 1029 53.22 6.44 0.39
C LYS A 1029 54.18 5.24 0.46
N GLY A 1030 53.92 4.33 1.39
CA GLY A 1030 54.77 3.17 1.68
C GLY A 1030 54.87 2.85 3.17
N ALA A 1031 53.76 2.45 3.79
CA ALA A 1031 53.74 1.64 5.02
C ALA A 1031 52.57 0.66 4.92
#